data_AF-A0AA39V3X5-F1
#
_entry.id   AF-A0AA39V3X5-F1
#
_cell.length_a   1.000
_cell.length_b   1.000
_cell.length_c   1.000
_cell.angle_alpha   90.00
_cell.angle_beta   90.00
_cell.angle_gamma   90.00
#
_symmetry.space_group_name_H-M   'P 1'
#
loop_
_entity.id
_entity.type
_entity.pdbx_description
1 polymer ?
#
loop_
_entity_poly.entity_id
_entity_poly.type
_entity_poly.pdbx_seq_one_letter_code
_entity_poly.pdbx_strand_id
1 'polypeptide(L)'
;MSDDITISVNGEDGAVVSRNAGIRFVGEDALVRYDDSRDGNHGQNAPPATPGAPAGFMAFELWESGTMPEGINARLLRLGSRQQPPSSVEVPAMRDVIFTAIGGAGEDGNTGSDGQPGMDGVDGSPASREVDATPGTNGGNGGDAGLGSHGANGGDGGAIEIHVDEENTHLLLAVKWDVRGGRGGAPGRHGNPGAGGRGGHGGRGHVWNELVGYRYDCTPRCLGLPPEASTSTSLVRAGSRIGTGIGTGTTALAANLSRQMVQGPNLQAVIAQAAARWGAHRRERQHLNTARCKCAGAPADVSCVGCNPVPIHTKFERVAALDGRDGRPGASRTTPLFAGAAGQEGTATIVVRMRDGNTQEYTSKYSLELIDFDIEDENGDGIFEPGEYIYVRRIRVRNNGGMPSPTCRIPITVRPSRWLEPTESQALIPSSIGVGESVTLDDPIRVLIRASEVPPSLGSLFIEEDTLSLTAQMPWLNRELSRFEYSRTLSIQYPVELRGFDFLKTMAQGSKSRFAFELYNKGSKTLGSASPSMRTVEVCSSFPADCGALLCPTDEWANEVTHDVDNAAPRTATVLSQTIRIGRDADDHRHVDIWMGVYLEDPTHGDAQYDEAEVGKNLIQQVNLRIQISSLYNYSPQSSFLLVTSSESTRSRVRAIQNFINDNLQKEVDIWNTCLYGGFEQQLDEDEDLPTNVISRYHGKSVIFLGEPFEFFGAGRKSIAELCDPLTLAKASAQNTSYLFLGSSGIPALQKLLEMVVFPIPYSTANLTRSMPDSNKFDSREDLIESVKQNRILSDREMHVYTLTMNEKRFGLLKVSPNSEAAKLARYLRQQLPQERFLVAPVEEAINSTGTSPGNDPEDDTSGGSHDHPRLAILHGCPHELSAMATESRTATSHHLDSFERFMLIRALPVSTRIDILWTSPGPAYSEAYQYTYFSILTDINLEIQIFLHRSIWPNKIKPSKDAQSRKNFLRVHLPIFFKLLQHPSALNPSTPPEHILYLLQYAEASCMPQKKRHILRKTLMPGLQRRTHLLQILYSTISAFLAHKSYDKKGISTFHADARALHSNFHSEKRHTGKVILSQVSEVTKRSLHQYKEGHRTASTVVPRSMYCSAQQWRHRWQGVEDARARVRKETERAREQLGRMILDEEEQVELAG
;
A
#
# COMPACT_ATOMS: atom_id res chain seq x y z
N MET A 1 -25.61 -4.24 41.48
CA MET A 1 -25.25 -3.39 42.63
C MET A 1 -26.51 -3.20 43.46
N SER A 2 -26.38 -3.02 44.78
CA SER A 2 -27.51 -2.62 45.63
C SER A 2 -27.39 -1.13 45.92
N ASP A 3 -28.51 -0.45 46.08
CA ASP A 3 -28.54 1.01 46.19
C ASP A 3 -27.87 1.52 47.47
N ASP A 4 -27.21 2.68 47.35
CA ASP A 4 -26.68 3.47 48.45
C ASP A 4 -27.83 3.98 49.35
N ILE A 5 -27.59 4.08 50.66
CA ILE A 5 -28.66 4.42 51.60
C ILE A 5 -28.82 5.94 51.65
N THR A 6 -29.84 6.43 50.96
CA THR A 6 -30.17 7.86 50.92
C THR A 6 -31.09 8.24 52.06
N ILE A 7 -30.68 9.23 52.86
CA ILE A 7 -31.47 9.85 53.92
C ILE A 7 -31.76 11.29 53.49
N SER A 8 -33.00 11.75 53.64
CA SER A 8 -33.46 13.00 53.01
C SER A 8 -34.28 13.89 53.93
N VAL A 9 -34.08 15.19 53.74
CA VAL A 9 -34.95 16.29 54.22
C VAL A 9 -35.23 17.29 53.08
N ASN A 10 -35.30 16.80 51.83
CA ASN A 10 -35.50 17.63 50.64
C ASN A 10 -36.81 18.43 50.68
N GLY A 11 -36.83 19.59 50.01
CA GLY A 11 -38.03 20.42 49.87
C GLY A 11 -39.09 19.80 48.96
N GLU A 12 -40.35 20.12 49.20
CA GLU A 12 -41.47 19.76 48.31
C GLU A 12 -41.45 20.63 47.03
N ASP A 13 -41.56 20.00 45.85
CA ASP A 13 -41.71 20.72 44.58
C ASP A 13 -43.01 21.54 44.55
N GLY A 14 -42.95 22.77 44.03
CA GLY A 14 -44.10 23.66 43.90
C GLY A 14 -45.24 23.05 43.08
N ALA A 15 -44.94 22.23 42.08
CA ALA A 15 -45.92 21.47 41.30
C ALA A 15 -46.64 20.36 42.11
N VAL A 16 -46.07 19.90 43.22
CA VAL A 16 -46.72 18.99 44.19
C VAL A 16 -47.56 19.81 45.18
N VAL A 17 -47.02 20.92 45.69
CA VAL A 17 -47.74 21.85 46.58
C VAL A 17 -49.01 22.39 45.90
N SER A 18 -48.93 22.82 44.64
CA SER A 18 -50.03 23.27 43.78
C SER A 18 -51.17 22.25 43.68
N ARG A 19 -50.84 20.99 43.40
CA ARG A 19 -51.82 19.88 43.34
C ARG A 19 -52.47 19.62 44.70
N ASN A 20 -51.68 19.63 45.78
CA ASN A 20 -52.15 19.39 47.14
C ASN A 20 -53.01 20.53 47.69
N ALA A 21 -52.76 21.77 47.25
CA ALA A 21 -53.57 22.95 47.57
C ALA A 21 -54.95 22.96 46.89
N GLY A 22 -55.24 21.98 46.02
CA GLY A 22 -56.54 21.87 45.35
C GLY A 22 -56.75 22.89 44.22
N ILE A 23 -55.69 23.54 43.74
CA ILE A 23 -55.72 24.51 42.63
C ILE A 23 -55.89 23.75 41.31
N ARG A 24 -57.08 23.17 41.11
CA ARG A 24 -57.46 22.53 39.85
C ARG A 24 -57.89 23.60 38.85
N PHE A 25 -57.26 23.59 37.68
CA PHE A 25 -57.77 24.25 36.50
C PHE A 25 -59.20 23.75 36.22
N VAL A 26 -60.13 24.68 36.00
CA VAL A 26 -61.46 24.36 35.48
C VAL A 26 -61.27 23.96 34.01
N GLY A 27 -61.42 22.66 33.73
CA GLY A 27 -61.21 22.13 32.39
C GLY A 27 -62.25 22.62 31.39
N GLU A 28 -61.75 23.20 30.29
CA GLU A 28 -62.25 23.45 28.92
C GLU A 28 -63.77 23.56 28.60
N ASP A 29 -64.70 22.90 29.30
CA ASP A 29 -66.15 22.85 28.99
C ASP A 29 -66.96 24.05 29.53
N ALA A 30 -66.36 25.25 29.54
CA ALA A 30 -67.08 26.48 29.81
C ALA A 30 -67.89 26.90 28.56
N LEU A 31 -69.08 26.32 28.38
CA LEU A 31 -70.04 26.62 27.30
C LEU A 31 -70.40 28.12 27.27
N VAL A 32 -69.64 28.89 26.52
CA VAL A 32 -69.89 30.31 26.25
C VAL A 32 -71.22 30.41 25.51
N ARG A 33 -72.21 31.04 26.14
CA ARG A 33 -73.44 31.46 25.45
C ARG A 33 -73.02 32.46 24.37
N TYR A 34 -73.45 32.23 23.14
CA TYR A 34 -73.39 33.26 22.11
C TYR A 34 -74.22 34.45 22.58
N ASP A 35 -73.53 35.53 22.94
CA ASP A 35 -74.11 36.86 23.00
C ASP A 35 -74.16 37.39 21.56
N ASP A 36 -75.17 38.18 21.18
CA ASP A 36 -75.40 38.62 19.79
C ASP A 36 -74.39 39.70 19.30
N SER A 37 -73.26 39.83 20.00
CA SER A 37 -72.09 40.61 19.60
C SER A 37 -71.42 39.98 18.37
N ARG A 38 -71.17 40.78 17.33
CA ARG A 38 -70.26 40.36 16.23
C ARG A 38 -68.79 40.31 16.67
N ASP A 39 -68.44 40.96 17.78
CA ASP A 39 -67.08 41.01 18.30
C ASP A 39 -66.82 39.85 19.27
N GLY A 40 -65.69 39.17 19.12
CA GLY A 40 -65.31 37.97 19.87
C GLY A 40 -64.74 38.25 21.27
N ASN A 41 -64.97 37.33 22.20
CA ASN A 41 -64.57 37.47 23.61
C ASN A 41 -63.05 37.40 23.84
N HIS A 42 -62.56 38.13 24.85
CA HIS A 42 -61.18 38.09 25.32
C HIS A 42 -60.82 36.77 26.01
N GLY A 43 -59.57 36.31 25.85
CA GLY A 43 -59.03 35.14 26.54
C GLY A 43 -58.74 35.40 28.03
N GLN A 44 -58.84 34.34 28.85
CA GLN A 44 -58.61 34.43 30.30
C GLN A 44 -57.11 34.41 30.67
N ASN A 45 -56.76 35.14 31.74
CA ASN A 45 -55.39 35.14 32.29
C ASN A 45 -55.13 33.87 33.12
N ALA A 46 -53.90 33.38 33.08
CA ALA A 46 -53.47 32.19 33.81
C ALA A 46 -53.15 32.50 35.28
N PRO A 47 -53.34 31.53 36.20
CA PRO A 47 -52.95 31.68 37.60
C PRO A 47 -51.41 31.71 37.75
N PRO A 48 -50.87 32.38 38.79
CA PRO A 48 -49.44 32.34 39.10
C PRO A 48 -48.98 30.94 39.47
N ALA A 49 -47.71 30.64 39.18
CA ALA A 49 -47.07 29.37 39.55
C ALA A 49 -46.61 29.36 41.02
N THR A 50 -46.54 28.16 41.60
CA THR A 50 -46.23 27.90 43.02
C THR A 50 -44.72 27.68 43.22
N PRO A 51 -44.05 28.39 44.16
CA PRO A 51 -42.63 28.18 44.43
C PRO A 51 -42.36 26.82 45.10
N GLY A 52 -41.16 26.30 44.92
CA GLY A 52 -40.68 25.12 45.65
C GLY A 52 -40.42 25.45 47.12
N ALA A 53 -40.65 24.48 48.01
CA ALA A 53 -40.35 24.64 49.43
C ALA A 53 -38.83 24.51 49.67
N PRO A 54 -38.26 25.24 50.65
CA PRO A 54 -36.87 25.03 51.07
C PRO A 54 -36.69 23.64 51.69
N ALA A 55 -35.49 23.10 51.62
CA ALA A 55 -35.13 21.88 52.33
C ALA A 55 -34.91 22.12 53.82
N GLY A 56 -34.95 21.04 54.59
CA GLY A 56 -34.81 21.08 56.04
C GLY A 56 -33.38 21.02 56.54
N PHE A 57 -33.29 21.05 57.87
CA PHE A 57 -32.06 20.78 58.62
C PHE A 57 -32.05 19.36 59.17
N MET A 58 -30.89 18.70 59.21
CA MET A 58 -30.69 17.44 59.94
C MET A 58 -29.26 17.31 60.49
N ALA A 59 -29.13 16.76 61.70
CA ALA A 59 -27.85 16.43 62.31
C ALA A 59 -27.77 14.93 62.60
N PHE A 60 -26.67 14.28 62.22
CA PHE A 60 -26.41 12.85 62.45
C PHE A 60 -25.16 12.62 63.28
N GLU A 61 -25.18 11.59 64.13
CA GLU A 61 -24.01 11.03 64.81
C GLU A 61 -23.61 9.71 64.13
N LEU A 62 -22.30 9.52 63.87
CA LEU A 62 -21.74 8.35 63.19
C LEU A 62 -20.80 7.56 64.11
N TRP A 63 -20.96 6.23 64.15
CA TRP A 63 -20.04 5.31 64.83
C TRP A 63 -20.06 3.90 64.21
N GLU A 64 -19.10 3.06 64.60
CA GLU A 64 -18.99 1.64 64.21
C GLU A 64 -20.21 0.81 64.65
N SER A 65 -20.82 0.02 63.75
CA SER A 65 -21.96 -0.82 64.15
C SER A 65 -21.54 -2.02 64.99
N GLY A 66 -22.14 -2.16 66.17
CA GLY A 66 -22.01 -3.35 67.02
C GLY A 66 -22.86 -4.55 66.56
N THR A 67 -23.64 -4.43 65.49
CA THR A 67 -24.54 -5.48 64.97
C THR A 67 -24.09 -6.04 63.62
N MET A 68 -23.40 -5.22 62.80
CA MET A 68 -22.86 -5.58 61.50
C MET A 68 -21.36 -5.27 61.47
N PRO A 69 -20.47 -6.27 61.31
CA PRO A 69 -19.07 -6.01 61.03
C PRO A 69 -18.92 -5.06 59.84
N GLU A 70 -18.01 -4.08 59.96
CA GLU A 70 -17.63 -3.16 58.87
C GLU A 70 -18.79 -2.22 58.40
N GLY A 71 -19.92 -2.24 59.11
CA GLY A 71 -21.12 -1.45 58.82
C GLY A 71 -21.30 -0.26 59.77
N ILE A 72 -21.85 0.85 59.29
CA ILE A 72 -21.90 2.13 60.02
C ILE A 72 -23.28 2.32 60.67
N ASN A 73 -23.36 2.80 61.91
CA ASN A 73 -24.62 3.34 62.43
C ASN A 73 -24.66 4.86 62.25
N ALA A 74 -25.75 5.36 61.67
CA ALA A 74 -26.04 6.78 61.56
C ALA A 74 -27.32 7.12 62.33
N ARG A 75 -27.21 7.93 63.40
CA ARG A 75 -28.33 8.30 64.28
C ARG A 75 -28.69 9.76 64.15
N LEU A 76 -29.97 10.04 63.97
CA LEU A 76 -30.52 11.40 63.93
C LEU A 76 -30.46 12.04 65.33
N LEU A 77 -29.66 13.09 65.48
CA LEU A 77 -29.58 13.90 66.71
C LEU A 77 -30.61 15.03 66.73
N ARG A 78 -30.74 15.74 65.61
CA ARG A 78 -31.60 16.93 65.46
C ARG A 78 -32.26 16.92 64.10
N LEU A 79 -33.50 17.41 64.02
CA LEU A 79 -34.29 17.49 62.80
C LEU A 79 -35.04 18.83 62.75
N GLY A 80 -34.93 19.53 61.63
CA GLY A 80 -35.63 20.76 61.31
C GLY A 80 -36.30 20.65 59.94
N SER A 81 -37.18 19.66 59.76
CA SER A 81 -37.91 19.43 58.51
C SER A 81 -39.31 18.86 58.78
N ARG A 82 -40.18 18.87 57.75
CA ARG A 82 -41.47 18.15 57.78
C ARG A 82 -41.35 16.65 57.53
N GLN A 83 -40.32 16.23 56.79
CA GLN A 83 -40.00 14.82 56.58
C GLN A 83 -39.37 14.26 57.87
N GLN A 84 -39.79 13.07 58.27
CA GLN A 84 -39.25 12.34 59.41
C GLN A 84 -38.36 11.20 58.91
N PRO A 85 -37.06 11.45 58.66
CA PRO A 85 -36.12 10.36 58.40
C PRO A 85 -36.02 9.41 59.62
N PRO A 86 -35.63 8.14 59.40
CA PRO A 86 -35.43 7.17 60.48
C PRO A 86 -34.45 7.69 61.55
N SER A 87 -34.76 7.43 62.82
CA SER A 87 -33.98 7.94 63.96
C SER A 87 -32.61 7.29 64.13
N SER A 88 -32.42 6.09 63.57
CA SER A 88 -31.13 5.41 63.42
C SER A 88 -31.20 4.53 62.18
N VAL A 89 -30.08 4.40 61.47
CA VAL A 89 -29.92 3.62 60.25
C VAL A 89 -28.63 2.81 60.37
N GLU A 90 -28.72 1.51 60.15
CA GLU A 90 -27.56 0.64 59.95
C GLU A 90 -27.23 0.59 58.46
N VAL A 91 -25.98 0.93 58.13
CA VAL A 91 -25.43 0.97 56.78
C VAL A 91 -24.51 -0.24 56.63
N PRO A 92 -24.89 -1.27 55.83
CA PRO A 92 -24.04 -2.44 55.63
C PRO A 92 -22.65 -2.08 55.08
N ALA A 93 -21.68 -2.97 55.34
CA ALA A 93 -20.36 -2.93 54.73
C ALA A 93 -20.42 -2.66 53.22
N MET A 94 -19.41 -1.94 52.71
CA MET A 94 -19.26 -1.57 51.29
C MET A 94 -20.38 -0.70 50.66
N ARG A 95 -21.35 -0.18 51.42
CA ARG A 95 -22.35 0.81 50.92
C ARG A 95 -22.05 2.22 51.40
N ASP A 96 -22.43 3.23 50.63
CA ASP A 96 -22.37 4.61 51.13
C ASP A 96 -23.70 5.06 51.75
N VAL A 97 -23.60 6.00 52.68
CA VAL A 97 -24.74 6.78 53.19
C VAL A 97 -24.73 8.16 52.53
N ILE A 98 -25.87 8.55 51.96
CA ILE A 98 -26.04 9.80 51.21
C ILE A 98 -27.04 10.69 51.96
N PHE A 99 -26.54 11.76 52.56
CA PHE A 99 -27.36 12.75 53.26
C PHE A 99 -27.82 13.84 52.28
N THR A 100 -29.13 14.00 52.08
CA THR A 100 -29.70 14.95 51.09
C THR A 100 -30.59 16.01 51.74
N ALA A 101 -30.33 17.27 51.41
CA ALA A 101 -31.11 18.44 51.83
C ALA A 101 -31.26 19.41 50.67
N ILE A 102 -31.84 18.91 49.56
CA ILE A 102 -31.98 19.62 48.28
C ILE A 102 -33.31 20.36 48.24
N GLY A 103 -33.30 21.65 47.92
CA GLY A 103 -34.52 22.47 47.82
C GLY A 103 -35.50 22.00 46.73
N GLY A 104 -36.80 22.19 46.95
CA GLY A 104 -37.83 21.78 45.99
C GLY A 104 -37.82 22.63 44.71
N ALA A 105 -38.16 22.03 43.57
CA ALA A 105 -38.26 22.76 42.30
C ALA A 105 -39.50 23.68 42.26
N GLY A 106 -39.38 24.85 41.65
CA GLY A 106 -40.51 25.75 41.40
C GLY A 106 -41.41 25.25 40.27
N GLU A 107 -42.71 25.52 40.36
CA GLU A 107 -43.68 25.20 39.32
C GLU A 107 -43.45 26.04 38.05
N ASP A 108 -43.65 25.43 36.88
CA ASP A 108 -43.61 26.11 35.59
C ASP A 108 -44.79 27.09 35.43
N GLY A 109 -44.58 28.16 34.68
CA GLY A 109 -45.59 29.19 34.44
C GLY A 109 -46.73 28.71 33.55
N ASN A 110 -47.94 29.17 33.87
CA ASN A 110 -49.17 28.73 33.23
C ASN A 110 -49.47 29.51 31.94
N THR A 111 -50.22 28.88 31.03
CA THR A 111 -50.58 29.47 29.72
C THR A 111 -51.94 30.15 29.79
N GLY A 112 -52.03 31.40 29.30
CA GLY A 112 -53.28 32.16 29.19
C GLY A 112 -54.11 31.70 27.99
N SER A 113 -55.43 31.82 28.06
CA SER A 113 -56.33 31.37 27.00
C SER A 113 -56.31 32.29 25.77
N ASP A 114 -56.65 31.72 24.62
CA ASP A 114 -56.83 32.47 23.38
C ASP A 114 -58.12 33.31 23.38
N GLY A 115 -58.11 34.42 22.64
CA GLY A 115 -59.30 35.22 22.36
C GLY A 115 -60.10 34.66 21.19
N GLN A 116 -61.43 34.81 21.22
CA GLN A 116 -62.33 34.32 20.19
C GLN A 116 -62.34 35.23 18.97
N PRO A 117 -62.50 34.69 17.74
CA PRO A 117 -62.61 35.49 16.54
C PRO A 117 -63.95 36.26 16.47
N GLY A 118 -63.95 37.39 15.76
CA GLY A 118 -65.16 38.12 15.39
C GLY A 118 -65.89 37.49 14.20
N MET A 119 -67.17 37.83 14.03
CA MET A 119 -68.04 37.30 12.98
C MET A 119 -67.87 38.04 11.65
N ASP A 120 -67.91 37.31 10.54
CA ASP A 120 -67.93 37.89 9.19
C ASP A 120 -69.19 38.73 8.93
N GLY A 121 -69.05 39.77 8.10
CA GLY A 121 -70.11 40.63 7.61
C GLY A 121 -70.83 40.03 6.41
N VAL A 122 -72.10 40.44 6.24
CA VAL A 122 -72.99 39.97 5.17
C VAL A 122 -72.77 40.77 3.88
N ASP A 123 -72.67 40.06 2.75
CA ASP A 123 -72.58 40.61 1.39
C ASP A 123 -73.81 41.46 0.98
N GLY A 124 -73.56 42.48 0.15
CA GLY A 124 -74.56 43.33 -0.48
C GLY A 124 -75.11 42.76 -1.79
N SER A 125 -76.36 43.10 -2.11
CA SER A 125 -77.07 42.61 -3.30
C SER A 125 -76.56 43.29 -4.60
N PRO A 126 -76.33 42.53 -5.69
CA PRO A 126 -75.83 43.06 -6.96
C PRO A 126 -76.84 43.96 -7.69
N ALA A 127 -76.31 44.82 -8.55
CA ALA A 127 -77.09 45.68 -9.43
C ALA A 127 -77.92 44.85 -10.43
N SER A 128 -79.03 45.43 -10.85
CA SER A 128 -79.84 44.98 -11.98
C SER A 128 -79.87 46.05 -13.07
N ARG A 129 -80.73 45.90 -14.06
CA ARG A 129 -81.00 46.94 -15.06
C ARG A 129 -81.65 48.20 -14.43
N GLU A 130 -82.44 47.99 -13.39
CA GLU A 130 -83.34 48.99 -12.78
C GLU A 130 -82.80 49.56 -11.46
N VAL A 131 -82.03 48.78 -10.71
CA VAL A 131 -81.54 49.12 -9.36
C VAL A 131 -80.02 48.98 -9.30
N ASP A 132 -79.34 49.93 -8.65
CA ASP A 132 -77.90 49.84 -8.40
C ASP A 132 -77.57 48.83 -7.28
N ALA A 133 -76.30 48.44 -7.19
CA ALA A 133 -75.83 47.52 -6.16
C ALA A 133 -75.88 48.14 -4.75
N THR A 134 -76.05 47.29 -3.73
CA THR A 134 -75.90 47.69 -2.33
C THR A 134 -74.53 47.27 -1.77
N PRO A 135 -73.92 48.04 -0.86
CA PRO A 135 -72.66 47.66 -0.23
C PRO A 135 -72.84 46.54 0.80
N GLY A 136 -71.78 45.80 1.08
CA GLY A 136 -71.76 44.79 2.15
C GLY A 136 -71.53 45.40 3.55
N THR A 137 -71.80 44.62 4.59
CA THR A 137 -71.63 45.05 6.00
C THR A 137 -70.25 44.70 6.54
N ASN A 138 -69.76 45.46 7.54
CA ASN A 138 -68.48 45.17 8.19
C ASN A 138 -68.53 43.86 9.02
N GLY A 139 -67.39 43.19 9.14
CA GLY A 139 -67.17 42.14 10.13
C GLY A 139 -66.86 42.69 11.53
N GLY A 140 -66.99 41.84 12.55
CA GLY A 140 -66.69 42.18 13.95
C GLY A 140 -65.22 41.95 14.33
N ASN A 141 -64.79 42.58 15.42
CA ASN A 141 -63.42 42.48 15.92
C ASN A 141 -63.17 41.15 16.67
N GLY A 142 -61.94 40.64 16.67
CA GLY A 142 -61.54 39.51 17.52
C GLY A 142 -61.13 39.96 18.92
N GLY A 143 -61.25 39.07 19.90
CA GLY A 143 -60.90 39.36 21.29
C GLY A 143 -59.39 39.26 21.57
N ASP A 144 -58.86 40.14 22.43
CA ASP A 144 -57.49 40.06 22.96
C ASP A 144 -57.11 38.69 23.54
N ALA A 145 -55.81 38.42 23.53
CA ALA A 145 -55.18 37.30 24.23
C ALA A 145 -55.24 37.42 25.77
N GLY A 146 -55.37 36.25 26.42
CA GLY A 146 -55.15 36.09 27.86
C GLY A 146 -53.67 36.04 28.24
N LEU A 147 -53.35 36.53 29.43
CA LEU A 147 -51.98 36.65 29.95
C LEU A 147 -51.52 35.38 30.69
N GLY A 148 -50.50 34.69 30.18
CA GLY A 148 -49.79 33.64 30.93
C GLY A 148 -48.98 34.16 32.12
N SER A 149 -48.51 33.25 32.99
CA SER A 149 -47.74 33.60 34.20
C SER A 149 -46.23 33.42 34.04
N HIS A 150 -45.47 34.02 34.96
CA HIS A 150 -44.06 33.64 35.21
C HIS A 150 -43.97 32.22 35.79
N GLY A 151 -42.81 31.60 35.66
CA GLY A 151 -42.44 30.41 36.45
C GLY A 151 -42.04 30.81 37.86
N ALA A 152 -42.15 29.89 38.82
CA ALA A 152 -41.88 30.15 40.22
C ALA A 152 -40.46 29.76 40.65
N ASN A 153 -39.96 30.39 41.71
CA ASN A 153 -38.62 30.09 42.23
C ASN A 153 -38.53 28.68 42.81
N GLY A 154 -37.35 28.06 42.71
CA GLY A 154 -37.02 26.89 43.53
C GLY A 154 -36.79 27.31 44.99
N GLY A 155 -37.01 26.37 45.91
CA GLY A 155 -36.72 26.57 47.32
C GLY A 155 -35.22 26.45 47.61
N ASP A 156 -34.76 27.07 48.70
CA ASP A 156 -33.34 27.04 49.09
C ASP A 156 -32.90 25.65 49.60
N GLY A 157 -31.60 25.37 49.47
CA GLY A 157 -30.95 24.19 50.03
C GLY A 157 -30.93 24.21 51.56
N GLY A 158 -30.88 23.03 52.16
CA GLY A 158 -30.98 22.83 53.60
C GLY A 158 -29.61 22.77 54.28
N ALA A 159 -29.56 22.23 55.50
CA ALA A 159 -28.32 22.14 56.26
C ALA A 159 -28.11 20.77 56.91
N ILE A 160 -26.88 20.27 56.82
CA ILE A 160 -26.49 18.91 57.26
C ILE A 160 -25.30 19.01 58.23
N GLU A 161 -25.52 18.62 59.49
CA GLU A 161 -24.46 18.45 60.50
C GLU A 161 -24.09 16.96 60.61
N ILE A 162 -22.79 16.63 60.53
CA ILE A 162 -22.27 15.26 60.64
C ILE A 162 -21.32 15.19 61.83
N HIS A 163 -21.84 14.75 62.98
CA HIS A 163 -21.07 14.53 64.20
C HIS A 163 -20.36 13.18 64.14
N VAL A 164 -19.08 13.17 64.53
CA VAL A 164 -18.27 11.97 64.61
C VAL A 164 -17.18 12.14 65.68
N ASP A 165 -16.87 11.10 66.43
CA ASP A 165 -15.72 11.13 67.35
C ASP A 165 -14.39 11.07 66.58
N GLU A 166 -13.32 11.62 67.15
CA GLU A 166 -11.98 11.71 66.55
C GLU A 166 -11.49 10.36 65.97
N GLU A 167 -11.72 9.27 66.70
CA GLU A 167 -11.37 7.89 66.31
C GLU A 167 -12.32 7.29 65.24
N ASN A 168 -13.59 7.72 65.23
CA ASN A 168 -14.59 7.35 64.25
C ASN A 168 -14.47 8.16 62.93
N THR A 169 -13.56 9.13 62.83
CA THR A 169 -13.38 9.96 61.61
C THR A 169 -13.13 9.15 60.34
N HIS A 170 -12.57 7.94 60.46
CA HIS A 170 -12.37 7.00 59.35
C HIS A 170 -13.68 6.66 58.60
N LEU A 171 -14.82 6.62 59.30
CA LEU A 171 -16.15 6.34 58.76
C LEU A 171 -16.57 7.31 57.65
N LEU A 172 -16.06 8.56 57.68
CA LEU A 172 -16.36 9.59 56.68
C LEU A 172 -15.98 9.20 55.25
N LEU A 173 -15.12 8.19 55.04
CA LEU A 173 -14.83 7.64 53.71
C LEU A 173 -16.12 7.22 52.99
N ALA A 174 -17.03 6.56 53.70
CA ALA A 174 -18.31 6.02 53.22
C ALA A 174 -19.48 7.02 53.21
N VAL A 175 -19.21 8.29 53.52
CA VAL A 175 -20.24 9.32 53.69
C VAL A 175 -20.23 10.29 52.50
N LYS A 176 -21.42 10.55 51.95
CA LYS A 176 -21.70 11.51 50.87
C LYS A 176 -22.80 12.47 51.32
N TRP A 177 -22.86 13.67 50.74
CA TRP A 177 -23.97 14.61 50.97
C TRP A 177 -24.26 15.49 49.76
N ASP A 178 -25.50 16.00 49.67
CA ASP A 178 -25.96 16.97 48.67
C ASP A 178 -26.92 17.98 49.30
N VAL A 179 -26.61 19.26 49.18
CA VAL A 179 -27.30 20.38 49.85
C VAL A 179 -27.75 21.48 48.88
N ARG A 180 -27.84 21.18 47.57
CA ARG A 180 -28.08 22.19 46.53
C ARG A 180 -29.46 22.85 46.60
N GLY A 181 -29.54 24.07 46.09
CA GLY A 181 -30.81 24.79 45.92
C GLY A 181 -31.71 24.14 44.85
N GLY A 182 -33.01 24.31 45.02
CA GLY A 182 -34.03 23.83 44.10
C GLY A 182 -34.04 24.60 42.78
N ARG A 183 -34.44 23.93 41.69
CA ARG A 183 -34.49 24.53 40.36
C ARG A 183 -35.72 25.44 40.20
N GLY A 184 -35.53 26.65 39.65
CA GLY A 184 -36.65 27.52 39.24
C GLY A 184 -37.42 27.01 38.02
N GLY A 185 -38.74 27.21 38.02
CA GLY A 185 -39.65 26.82 36.94
C GLY A 185 -39.53 27.73 35.71
N ALA A 186 -39.86 27.19 34.53
CA ALA A 186 -39.85 27.88 33.25
C ALA A 186 -41.00 28.90 33.13
N PRO A 187 -40.89 29.94 32.28
CA PRO A 187 -41.99 30.87 32.03
C PRO A 187 -43.15 30.19 31.28
N GLY A 188 -44.37 30.66 31.56
CA GLY A 188 -45.57 30.31 30.81
C GLY A 188 -45.67 31.05 29.47
N ARG A 189 -46.89 31.09 28.91
CA ARG A 189 -47.16 31.72 27.61
C ARG A 189 -48.46 32.52 27.63
N HIS A 190 -48.51 33.66 26.97
CA HIS A 190 -49.79 34.28 26.65
C HIS A 190 -50.54 33.45 25.60
N GLY A 191 -51.86 33.58 25.57
CA GLY A 191 -52.68 33.06 24.47
C GLY A 191 -52.50 33.89 23.19
N ASN A 192 -53.17 33.46 22.12
CA ASN A 192 -53.28 34.16 20.86
C ASN A 192 -54.51 35.09 20.86
N PRO A 193 -54.48 36.26 20.20
CA PRO A 193 -55.69 37.05 19.98
C PRO A 193 -56.57 36.41 18.91
N GLY A 194 -57.88 36.61 19.03
CA GLY A 194 -58.85 36.23 18.01
C GLY A 194 -58.68 37.07 16.74
N ALA A 195 -58.95 36.47 15.59
CA ALA A 195 -58.99 37.18 14.31
C ALA A 195 -60.24 38.08 14.22
N GLY A 196 -60.15 39.20 13.50
CA GLY A 196 -61.34 39.94 13.09
C GLY A 196 -62.08 39.20 11.97
N GLY A 197 -63.40 39.23 12.00
CA GLY A 197 -64.25 38.75 10.92
C GLY A 197 -64.18 39.67 9.70
N ARG A 198 -64.37 39.12 8.51
CA ARG A 198 -64.23 39.84 7.22
C ARG A 198 -65.40 40.76 6.94
N GLY A 199 -65.18 41.79 6.13
CA GLY A 199 -66.27 42.57 5.53
C GLY A 199 -66.98 41.76 4.44
N GLY A 200 -68.31 41.84 4.39
CA GLY A 200 -69.08 41.26 3.29
C GLY A 200 -68.88 42.05 2.00
N HIS A 201 -68.88 41.37 0.86
CA HIS A 201 -68.59 42.00 -0.44
C HIS A 201 -69.72 42.93 -0.91
N GLY A 202 -69.38 43.95 -1.68
CA GLY A 202 -70.33 44.84 -2.34
C GLY A 202 -71.01 44.16 -3.52
N GLY A 203 -72.27 44.52 -3.76
CA GLY A 203 -73.02 44.03 -4.90
C GLY A 203 -72.32 44.35 -6.23
N ARG A 204 -72.25 43.36 -7.13
CA ARG A 204 -71.58 43.52 -8.44
C ARG A 204 -72.40 44.39 -9.39
N GLY A 205 -71.72 45.12 -10.27
CA GLY A 205 -72.34 45.96 -11.30
C GLY A 205 -73.04 45.15 -12.40
N HIS A 206 -73.86 45.81 -13.22
CA HIS A 206 -74.67 45.18 -14.26
C HIS A 206 -74.60 45.93 -15.59
N VAL A 207 -74.58 45.17 -16.69
CA VAL A 207 -74.21 45.65 -18.01
C VAL A 207 -75.06 44.98 -19.09
N TRP A 208 -75.73 45.74 -19.94
CA TRP A 208 -76.62 45.20 -20.99
C TRP A 208 -76.49 45.95 -22.33
N ASN A 209 -76.92 45.30 -23.41
CA ASN A 209 -77.03 45.90 -24.74
C ASN A 209 -78.51 46.09 -25.08
N GLU A 210 -78.89 47.32 -25.41
CA GLU A 210 -80.23 47.73 -25.85
C GLU A 210 -80.25 48.13 -27.34
N LEU A 211 -81.41 48.53 -27.87
CA LEU A 211 -81.74 48.47 -29.30
C LEU A 211 -82.34 49.78 -29.85
N VAL A 212 -82.15 50.07 -31.16
CA VAL A 212 -82.51 51.39 -31.74
C VAL A 212 -83.24 51.48 -33.15
N GLY A 213 -83.64 50.42 -33.91
CA GLY A 213 -84.60 50.32 -35.09
C GLY A 213 -84.23 50.44 -36.64
N TYR A 214 -83.95 49.35 -37.40
CA TYR A 214 -83.66 49.11 -38.90
C TYR A 214 -82.22 49.38 -39.50
N ARG A 215 -81.82 49.26 -40.80
CA ARG A 215 -80.54 49.90 -41.33
C ARG A 215 -80.28 49.68 -42.82
N TYR A 216 -80.71 50.58 -43.67
CA TYR A 216 -80.63 50.38 -45.11
C TYR A 216 -79.20 50.60 -45.66
N ASP A 217 -78.69 49.63 -46.42
CA ASP A 217 -77.44 49.67 -47.20
C ASP A 217 -77.74 49.72 -48.72
N CYS A 218 -76.88 50.38 -49.52
CA CYS A 218 -77.07 50.61 -50.96
C CYS A 218 -76.72 49.41 -51.85
N THR A 219 -77.39 49.32 -53.01
CA THR A 219 -77.11 48.34 -54.07
C THR A 219 -76.20 48.92 -55.19
N PRO A 220 -75.50 48.09 -56.00
CA PRO A 220 -74.55 48.55 -57.03
C PRO A 220 -75.16 49.27 -58.26
N ARG A 221 -76.39 49.78 -58.16
CA ARG A 221 -76.92 50.85 -59.04
C ARG A 221 -76.71 52.26 -58.44
N CYS A 222 -76.12 52.36 -57.24
CA CYS A 222 -75.70 53.59 -56.59
C CYS A 222 -74.22 53.89 -56.90
N LEU A 223 -73.87 55.15 -57.20
CA LEU A 223 -72.58 55.54 -57.79
C LEU A 223 -71.61 56.17 -56.75
N GLY A 224 -70.42 55.56 -56.50
CA GLY A 224 -69.32 56.15 -55.68
C GLY A 224 -68.29 55.15 -55.09
N LEU A 225 -67.00 55.55 -54.94
CA LEU A 225 -65.77 54.77 -54.57
C LEU A 225 -64.62 55.73 -54.04
N PRO A 226 -63.40 55.33 -53.50
CA PRO A 226 -62.85 54.05 -52.96
C PRO A 226 -62.12 54.05 -51.51
N PRO A 227 -60.76 54.04 -51.23
CA PRO A 227 -60.16 53.21 -50.11
C PRO A 227 -58.90 53.70 -49.26
N GLU A 228 -58.29 52.78 -48.46
CA GLU A 228 -56.83 52.57 -48.02
C GLU A 228 -56.13 53.11 -46.71
N ALA A 229 -55.04 52.40 -46.27
CA ALA A 229 -53.91 52.66 -45.28
C ALA A 229 -54.05 52.53 -43.71
N SER A 230 -53.01 52.45 -42.80
CA SER A 230 -51.69 51.70 -42.69
C SER A 230 -50.89 51.85 -41.32
N THR A 231 -49.89 50.95 -40.98
CA THR A 231 -48.71 51.05 -40.00
C THR A 231 -48.90 51.22 -38.44
N SER A 232 -47.95 51.14 -37.46
CA SER A 232 -46.60 50.51 -37.08
C SER A 232 -46.29 50.80 -35.54
N THR A 233 -45.18 50.67 -34.72
CA THR A 233 -43.74 50.17 -34.52
C THR A 233 -43.29 50.50 -33.03
N SER A 234 -42.14 50.20 -32.33
CA SER A 234 -41.18 49.04 -32.12
C SER A 234 -39.96 49.36 -31.14
N LEU A 235 -39.30 48.35 -30.47
CA LEU A 235 -37.86 48.23 -29.98
C LEU A 235 -37.28 48.67 -28.57
N VAL A 236 -36.16 48.00 -28.10
CA VAL A 236 -34.85 48.48 -27.47
C VAL A 236 -34.09 47.40 -26.57
N ARG A 237 -32.85 47.63 -26.03
CA ARG A 237 -31.69 46.66 -25.84
C ARG A 237 -31.00 46.47 -24.44
N ALA A 238 -30.32 45.31 -24.26
CA ALA A 238 -29.04 45.01 -23.51
C ALA A 238 -28.47 43.60 -23.94
N GLY A 239 -27.28 43.03 -23.63
CA GLY A 239 -25.95 43.46 -23.08
C GLY A 239 -25.44 42.63 -21.86
N SER A 240 -24.18 42.16 -21.63
CA SER A 240 -22.90 41.96 -22.39
C SER A 240 -21.83 41.13 -21.58
N ARG A 241 -20.72 40.62 -22.21
CA ARG A 241 -19.57 39.77 -21.70
C ARG A 241 -19.90 38.28 -21.37
N ILE A 242 -19.36 37.20 -21.95
CA ILE A 242 -18.13 36.83 -22.74
C ILE A 242 -16.86 36.73 -21.87
N GLY A 243 -16.06 35.64 -21.88
CA GLY A 243 -16.04 34.33 -22.60
C GLY A 243 -14.78 33.53 -22.14
N THR A 244 -14.23 32.43 -22.70
CA THR A 244 -14.43 31.44 -23.81
C THR A 244 -13.47 30.24 -23.55
N GLY A 245 -13.48 29.04 -24.13
CA GLY A 245 -14.30 28.37 -25.17
C GLY A 245 -13.51 27.27 -25.94
N ILE A 246 -14.18 26.55 -26.88
CA ILE A 246 -13.61 25.79 -28.04
C ILE A 246 -12.92 24.44 -27.72
N GLY A 247 -13.04 23.34 -28.51
CA GLY A 247 -13.76 23.07 -29.78
C GLY A 247 -13.84 21.53 -30.04
N THR A 248 -14.83 20.93 -30.71
CA THR A 248 -15.35 21.03 -32.09
C THR A 248 -14.48 20.41 -33.20
N GLY A 249 -15.00 19.36 -33.87
CA GLY A 249 -14.51 18.80 -35.16
C GLY A 249 -14.65 17.27 -35.25
N THR A 250 -15.59 16.65 -35.99
CA THR A 250 -15.61 16.39 -37.46
C THR A 250 -14.46 15.52 -37.98
N THR A 251 -14.63 14.47 -38.80
CA THR A 251 -15.78 13.98 -39.62
C THR A 251 -15.50 12.58 -40.16
N ALA A 252 -16.53 11.75 -40.42
CA ALA A 252 -16.45 10.63 -41.39
C ALA A 252 -17.85 10.19 -41.89
N LEU A 253 -17.92 9.77 -43.15
CA LEU A 253 -19.13 9.32 -43.86
C LEU A 253 -19.55 7.86 -43.52
N ALA A 254 -20.84 7.58 -43.76
CA ALA A 254 -21.44 6.42 -44.46
C ALA A 254 -20.71 5.04 -44.48
N ALA A 255 -21.40 3.90 -44.37
CA ALA A 255 -22.83 3.62 -44.17
C ALA A 255 -23.01 2.15 -43.75
N ASN A 256 -24.22 1.77 -43.29
CA ASN A 256 -24.71 0.39 -43.44
C ASN A 256 -26.23 0.25 -43.34
N LEU A 257 -26.77 -0.54 -44.28
CA LEU A 257 -27.92 -1.47 -44.16
C LEU A 257 -29.20 -1.02 -43.40
N SER A 258 -30.05 -0.31 -44.13
CA SER A 258 -31.33 -0.83 -44.67
C SER A 258 -32.07 -1.99 -43.97
N ARG A 259 -33.41 -1.79 -43.83
CA ARG A 259 -34.48 -2.77 -43.49
C ARG A 259 -34.51 -3.18 -42.00
N GLN A 260 -35.66 -3.16 -41.31
CA GLN A 260 -37.01 -3.49 -41.78
C GLN A 260 -37.99 -2.29 -41.84
N MET A 261 -39.04 -2.44 -42.65
CA MET A 261 -40.23 -1.60 -42.63
C MET A 261 -41.39 -2.42 -42.06
N VAL A 262 -42.09 -1.87 -41.06
CA VAL A 262 -43.51 -2.15 -40.83
C VAL A 262 -44.26 -0.85 -41.14
N GLN A 263 -45.46 -0.97 -41.69
CA GLN A 263 -46.17 0.12 -42.34
C GLN A 263 -46.89 1.03 -41.32
N GLY A 264 -47.08 2.30 -41.69
CA GLY A 264 -47.89 3.27 -40.93
C GLY A 264 -49.39 3.17 -41.28
N PRO A 265 -50.18 4.27 -41.25
CA PRO A 265 -49.76 5.68 -41.08
C PRO A 265 -50.62 6.45 -40.03
N ASN A 266 -50.60 7.79 -40.12
CA ASN A 266 -51.59 8.72 -39.56
C ASN A 266 -51.61 8.94 -38.03
N LEU A 267 -50.45 9.24 -37.46
CA LEU A 267 -50.40 10.17 -36.31
C LEU A 267 -50.82 11.61 -36.69
N GLN A 268 -51.05 11.89 -37.98
CA GLN A 268 -51.68 13.11 -38.51
C GLN A 268 -53.22 13.06 -38.55
N ALA A 269 -53.82 12.36 -37.58
CA ALA A 269 -55.13 12.70 -37.02
C ALA A 269 -54.96 12.99 -35.51
N VAL A 270 -53.99 13.80 -35.09
CA VAL A 270 -54.06 15.28 -35.22
C VAL A 270 -55.50 15.76 -35.14
N ILE A 271 -55.94 16.01 -33.90
CA ILE A 271 -56.54 17.28 -33.44
C ILE A 271 -57.92 17.68 -34.03
N ALA A 272 -58.37 17.06 -35.13
CA ALA A 272 -59.75 17.14 -35.65
C ALA A 272 -60.77 16.34 -34.83
N GLN A 273 -60.33 15.64 -33.77
CA GLN A 273 -61.20 15.14 -32.68
C GLN A 273 -61.24 16.07 -31.46
N ALA A 274 -60.78 17.32 -31.59
CA ALA A 274 -61.33 18.39 -30.78
C ALA A 274 -62.85 18.57 -31.07
N ALA A 275 -63.57 19.19 -30.13
CA ALA A 275 -64.92 19.78 -30.34
C ALA A 275 -66.08 18.87 -30.80
N ALA A 276 -65.90 17.57 -31.03
CA ALA A 276 -66.91 16.70 -31.66
C ALA A 276 -67.50 15.58 -30.77
N ARG A 277 -67.32 15.63 -29.44
CA ARG A 277 -68.04 14.76 -28.48
C ARG A 277 -68.74 15.55 -27.39
N TRP A 278 -70.07 15.69 -27.58
CA TRP A 278 -71.14 15.89 -26.59
C TRP A 278 -70.89 16.83 -25.39
N GLY A 279 -71.62 17.94 -25.25
CA GLY A 279 -72.68 18.46 -26.13
C GLY A 279 -73.99 17.65 -26.10
N ALA A 280 -74.41 17.13 -24.94
CA ALA A 280 -75.58 16.25 -24.81
C ALA A 280 -76.59 16.66 -23.70
N HIS A 281 -76.73 17.96 -23.40
CA HIS A 281 -77.85 18.64 -22.70
C HIS A 281 -77.51 20.15 -22.70
N ARG A 282 -78.32 21.16 -23.12
CA ARG A 282 -79.74 21.32 -23.53
C ARG A 282 -80.74 21.23 -22.37
N ARG A 283 -81.65 22.19 -22.14
CA ARG A 283 -82.14 23.39 -22.91
C ARG A 283 -81.48 24.72 -22.41
N GLU A 284 -81.97 25.98 -22.41
CA GLU A 284 -83.03 26.90 -22.98
C GLU A 284 -82.54 28.36 -22.62
N ARG A 285 -82.82 29.56 -23.15
CA ARG A 285 -83.69 30.30 -24.13
C ARG A 285 -82.77 31.25 -24.99
N GLN A 286 -83.10 32.15 -25.96
CA GLN A 286 -84.26 33.00 -26.37
C GLN A 286 -84.48 34.29 -25.53
N HIS A 287 -84.77 35.50 -26.06
CA HIS A 287 -85.09 35.95 -27.43
C HIS A 287 -84.91 37.50 -27.69
N LEU A 288 -84.68 37.94 -28.96
CA LEU A 288 -85.04 39.25 -29.63
C LEU A 288 -84.25 40.59 -29.34
N ASN A 289 -84.17 41.66 -30.19
CA ASN A 289 -83.99 41.82 -31.68
C ASN A 289 -83.88 43.32 -32.22
N THR A 290 -82.97 43.67 -33.19
CA THR A 290 -83.04 44.71 -34.32
C THR A 290 -82.88 46.31 -34.28
N ALA A 291 -81.68 46.89 -34.57
CA ALA A 291 -81.40 47.88 -35.70
C ALA A 291 -81.21 49.49 -35.44
N ARG A 292 -80.68 50.49 -36.26
CA ARG A 292 -81.22 51.69 -37.10
C ARG A 292 -80.27 52.21 -38.28
N CYS A 293 -80.76 52.99 -39.30
CA CYS A 293 -80.17 53.29 -40.66
C CYS A 293 -79.28 54.53 -40.90
N LYS A 294 -78.23 54.38 -41.76
CA LYS A 294 -77.69 55.45 -42.66
C LYS A 294 -77.14 54.96 -44.03
N CYS A 295 -77.93 55.08 -45.10
CA CYS A 295 -77.40 55.45 -46.44
C CYS A 295 -77.50 56.97 -46.62
N ALA A 296 -76.77 57.54 -47.58
CA ALA A 296 -76.48 58.97 -47.59
C ALA A 296 -77.68 59.88 -47.95
N GLY A 297 -78.06 60.74 -46.99
CA GLY A 297 -78.39 62.14 -47.27
C GLY A 297 -79.65 62.46 -48.10
N ALA A 298 -80.84 62.07 -47.63
CA ALA A 298 -82.11 62.69 -48.05
C ALA A 298 -83.00 62.94 -46.81
N PRO A 299 -83.84 64.00 -46.80
CA PRO A 299 -84.74 64.32 -45.69
C PRO A 299 -85.90 63.31 -45.56
N ALA A 300 -86.54 63.29 -44.40
CA ALA A 300 -87.24 62.12 -43.86
C ALA A 300 -88.56 61.66 -44.54
N ASP A 301 -89.09 62.40 -45.51
CA ASP A 301 -90.45 62.22 -46.05
C ASP A 301 -90.53 61.82 -47.54
N VAL A 302 -89.45 61.30 -48.14
CA VAL A 302 -89.44 60.84 -49.56
C VAL A 302 -88.84 59.43 -49.70
N SER A 303 -89.46 58.60 -50.55
CA SER A 303 -89.15 57.17 -50.70
C SER A 303 -87.89 56.90 -51.55
N CYS A 304 -86.81 56.43 -50.93
CA CYS A 304 -85.62 55.93 -51.64
C CYS A 304 -85.80 54.48 -52.14
N VAL A 305 -86.04 54.33 -53.44
CA VAL A 305 -86.18 53.02 -54.10
C VAL A 305 -84.80 52.37 -54.32
N GLY A 306 -84.34 51.48 -53.40
CA GLY A 306 -83.20 50.59 -53.69
C GLY A 306 -82.25 50.10 -52.57
N CYS A 307 -82.64 50.07 -51.29
CA CYS A 307 -81.72 49.78 -50.14
C CYS A 307 -82.26 48.74 -49.11
N ASN A 308 -81.38 48.00 -48.38
CA ASN A 308 -81.73 46.81 -47.56
C ASN A 308 -81.33 46.88 -46.05
N PRO A 309 -82.19 46.53 -45.05
CA PRO A 309 -82.01 46.77 -43.59
C PRO A 309 -81.08 45.83 -42.75
N VAL A 310 -80.36 46.34 -41.72
CA VAL A 310 -79.36 45.62 -40.86
C VAL A 310 -79.34 46.04 -39.34
N PRO A 311 -78.99 45.19 -38.34
CA PRO A 311 -78.89 45.56 -36.90
C PRO A 311 -77.85 46.61 -36.42
N ILE A 312 -78.20 47.30 -35.30
CA ILE A 312 -77.39 48.16 -34.39
C ILE A 312 -77.92 47.94 -32.97
N HIS A 313 -77.05 48.01 -31.96
CA HIS A 313 -77.34 47.98 -30.53
C HIS A 313 -76.48 49.04 -29.80
N THR A 314 -76.80 49.40 -28.56
CA THR A 314 -76.01 50.32 -27.71
C THR A 314 -75.86 49.74 -26.30
N LYS A 315 -74.68 49.89 -25.71
CA LYS A 315 -74.30 49.30 -24.41
C LYS A 315 -74.56 50.28 -23.26
N PHE A 316 -75.17 49.81 -22.18
CA PHE A 316 -75.38 50.54 -20.92
C PHE A 316 -74.79 49.74 -19.74
N GLU A 317 -74.35 50.45 -18.70
CA GLU A 317 -73.52 49.92 -17.62
C GLU A 317 -73.79 50.66 -16.30
N ARG A 318 -74.04 49.90 -15.22
CA ARG A 318 -74.12 50.36 -13.82
C ARG A 318 -72.99 49.70 -13.03
N VAL A 319 -72.30 50.47 -12.19
CA VAL A 319 -71.11 50.01 -11.45
C VAL A 319 -71.45 49.18 -10.20
N ALA A 320 -70.43 48.50 -9.67
CA ALA A 320 -70.53 47.76 -8.40
C ALA A 320 -70.56 48.70 -7.19
N ALA A 321 -71.11 48.21 -6.08
CA ALA A 321 -71.02 48.84 -4.77
C ALA A 321 -69.74 48.41 -4.03
N LEU A 322 -69.47 49.06 -2.88
CA LEU A 322 -68.28 48.81 -2.08
C LEU A 322 -68.47 47.66 -1.09
N ASP A 323 -67.38 46.92 -0.86
CA ASP A 323 -67.27 45.93 0.20
C ASP A 323 -67.32 46.60 1.58
N GLY A 324 -67.88 45.88 2.55
CA GLY A 324 -67.70 46.19 3.97
C GLY A 324 -66.25 46.04 4.40
N ARG A 325 -65.92 46.54 5.58
CA ARG A 325 -64.56 46.44 6.15
C ARG A 325 -64.44 45.21 7.05
N ASP A 326 -63.27 44.57 6.98
CA ASP A 326 -62.84 43.60 7.99
C ASP A 326 -62.80 44.26 9.38
N GLY A 327 -63.26 43.52 10.39
CA GLY A 327 -63.01 43.81 11.79
C GLY A 327 -61.53 43.62 12.13
N ARG A 328 -61.10 44.17 13.26
CA ARG A 328 -59.70 44.10 13.70
C ARG A 328 -59.45 42.81 14.47
N PRO A 329 -58.28 42.16 14.33
CA PRO A 329 -57.86 41.15 15.30
C PRO A 329 -57.67 41.79 16.69
N GLY A 330 -57.82 40.98 17.73
CA GLY A 330 -57.61 41.40 19.12
C GLY A 330 -56.15 41.74 19.42
N ALA A 331 -55.89 42.34 20.59
CA ALA A 331 -54.52 42.64 21.00
C ALA A 331 -53.78 41.39 21.52
N SER A 332 -52.62 41.10 20.93
CA SER A 332 -51.63 40.21 21.55
C SER A 332 -51.12 40.84 22.84
N ARG A 333 -50.95 40.05 23.89
CA ARG A 333 -50.14 40.46 25.06
C ARG A 333 -48.65 40.33 24.70
N THR A 334 -47.81 41.20 25.27
CA THR A 334 -46.36 41.25 24.99
C THR A 334 -45.54 41.45 26.27
N THR A 335 -46.09 41.12 27.43
CA THR A 335 -45.46 41.32 28.73
C THR A 335 -44.45 40.20 28.96
N PRO A 336 -43.14 40.46 29.05
CA PRO A 336 -42.14 39.40 29.12
C PRO A 336 -42.40 38.49 30.33
N LEU A 337 -42.41 37.17 30.09
CA LEU A 337 -42.58 36.17 31.13
C LEU A 337 -41.23 35.58 31.51
N PHE A 338 -40.92 35.60 32.80
CA PHE A 338 -39.63 35.18 33.35
C PHE A 338 -39.68 33.76 33.92
N ALA A 339 -38.53 33.07 33.89
CA ALA A 339 -38.31 31.89 34.70
C ALA A 339 -38.16 32.29 36.17
N GLY A 340 -38.47 31.36 37.08
CA GLY A 340 -38.10 31.51 38.49
C GLY A 340 -36.59 31.41 38.70
N ALA A 341 -36.11 32.02 39.78
CA ALA A 341 -34.74 31.81 40.25
C ALA A 341 -34.55 30.38 40.77
N ALA A 342 -33.32 29.86 40.70
CA ALA A 342 -32.93 28.73 41.53
C ALA A 342 -32.80 29.19 42.99
N GLY A 343 -33.06 28.29 43.94
CA GLY A 343 -32.78 28.52 45.35
C GLY A 343 -31.28 28.59 45.63
N GLN A 344 -30.92 29.14 46.78
CA GLN A 344 -29.53 29.20 47.25
C GLN A 344 -29.02 27.81 47.60
N GLU A 345 -27.70 27.60 47.52
CA GLU A 345 -27.09 26.36 48.01
C GLU A 345 -27.02 26.37 49.54
N GLY A 346 -27.30 25.20 50.13
CA GLY A 346 -27.24 24.95 51.56
C GLY A 346 -25.83 24.63 52.06
N THR A 347 -25.74 24.18 53.31
CA THR A 347 -24.45 23.98 54.00
C THR A 347 -24.29 22.58 54.58
N ALA A 348 -23.09 22.02 54.50
CA ALA A 348 -22.73 20.77 55.17
C ALA A 348 -21.50 20.97 56.06
N THR A 349 -21.60 20.57 57.33
CA THR A 349 -20.55 20.73 58.34
C THR A 349 -20.29 19.39 59.04
N ILE A 350 -19.03 18.97 59.05
CA ILE A 350 -18.54 17.85 59.85
C ILE A 350 -18.11 18.40 61.20
N VAL A 351 -18.65 17.85 62.29
CA VAL A 351 -18.36 18.27 63.67
C VAL A 351 -17.61 17.14 64.37
N VAL A 352 -16.28 17.24 64.41
CA VAL A 352 -15.44 16.21 65.06
C VAL A 352 -15.38 16.48 66.56
N ARG A 353 -15.73 15.48 67.38
CA ARG A 353 -15.56 15.50 68.84
C ARG A 353 -14.16 14.97 69.19
N MET A 354 -13.31 15.85 69.70
CA MET A 354 -11.93 15.55 70.07
C MET A 354 -11.86 14.85 71.44
N ARG A 355 -10.79 14.09 71.68
CA ARG A 355 -10.56 13.35 72.94
C ARG A 355 -10.44 14.21 74.20
N ASP A 356 -10.17 15.50 74.06
CA ASP A 356 -10.16 16.47 75.17
C ASP A 356 -11.56 17.05 75.50
N GLY A 357 -12.58 16.66 74.73
CA GLY A 357 -13.96 17.14 74.86
C GLY A 357 -14.28 18.38 74.01
N ASN A 358 -13.31 18.97 73.31
CA ASN A 358 -13.56 20.04 72.36
C ASN A 358 -14.24 19.53 71.08
N THR A 359 -14.82 20.45 70.31
CA THR A 359 -15.38 20.16 68.98
C THR A 359 -14.73 21.04 67.93
N GLN A 360 -14.47 20.48 66.75
CA GLN A 360 -13.92 21.20 65.60
C GLN A 360 -14.78 20.98 64.36
N GLU A 361 -15.09 22.07 63.67
CA GLU A 361 -15.94 22.10 62.49
C GLU A 361 -15.12 22.12 61.19
N TYR A 362 -15.57 21.35 60.19
CA TYR A 362 -14.94 21.26 58.87
C TYR A 362 -16.00 21.23 57.76
N THR A 363 -15.77 21.92 56.65
CA THR A 363 -16.70 22.00 55.51
C THR A 363 -16.50 20.90 54.47
N SER A 364 -15.45 20.08 54.59
CA SER A 364 -15.23 18.90 53.74
C SER A 364 -14.32 17.87 54.40
N LYS A 365 -14.48 16.60 54.01
CA LYS A 365 -13.71 15.47 54.56
C LYS A 365 -12.26 15.43 54.07
N TYR A 366 -11.43 14.62 54.72
CA TYR A 366 -10.05 14.34 54.29
C TYR A 366 -10.03 13.68 52.89
N SER A 367 -8.94 13.84 52.17
CA SER A 367 -8.77 13.29 50.81
C SER A 367 -7.32 12.90 50.58
N LEU A 368 -6.92 11.72 51.07
CA LEU A 368 -5.58 11.19 50.85
C LEU A 368 -5.36 10.85 49.37
N GLU A 369 -4.25 11.33 48.83
CA GLU A 369 -3.78 11.18 47.45
C GLU A 369 -2.37 10.61 47.46
N LEU A 370 -2.11 9.61 46.62
CA LEU A 370 -0.77 9.09 46.37
C LEU A 370 -0.10 9.98 45.31
N ILE A 371 0.97 10.68 45.68
CA ILE A 371 1.69 11.59 44.78
C ILE A 371 2.76 10.85 43.97
N ASP A 372 3.59 10.05 44.64
CA ASP A 372 4.73 9.38 44.02
C ASP A 372 5.26 8.24 44.90
N PHE A 373 6.05 7.34 44.31
CA PHE A 373 6.88 6.35 45.00
C PHE A 373 8.06 6.00 44.09
N ASP A 374 9.20 5.61 44.65
CA ASP A 374 10.31 5.08 43.86
C ASP A 374 10.34 3.55 43.87
N ILE A 375 10.94 2.97 42.83
CA ILE A 375 11.20 1.54 42.70
C ILE A 375 12.72 1.37 42.67
N GLU A 376 13.24 0.45 43.48
CA GLU A 376 14.65 0.07 43.52
C GLU A 376 14.75 -1.45 43.33
N ASP A 377 15.60 -1.90 42.42
CA ASP A 377 16.01 -3.28 42.25
C ASP A 377 16.79 -3.78 43.49
N GLU A 378 16.63 -5.06 43.85
CA GLU A 378 17.32 -5.66 45.00
C GLU A 378 18.82 -5.81 44.73
N ASN A 379 19.17 -6.22 43.52
CA ASN A 379 20.54 -6.43 43.12
C ASN A 379 21.29 -5.10 42.91
N GLY A 380 20.60 -3.99 42.60
CA GLY A 380 21.18 -2.65 42.46
C GLY A 380 22.03 -2.44 41.20
N ASP A 381 21.77 -3.16 40.12
CA ASP A 381 22.42 -3.00 38.80
C ASP A 381 21.59 -2.15 37.80
N GLY A 382 20.33 -1.85 38.11
CA GLY A 382 19.41 -1.06 37.30
C GLY A 382 18.67 -1.84 36.22
N ILE A 383 18.55 -3.16 36.35
CA ILE A 383 17.74 -4.06 35.51
C ILE A 383 16.77 -4.84 36.42
N PHE A 384 15.46 -4.65 36.19
CA PHE A 384 14.44 -5.49 36.82
C PHE A 384 14.37 -6.85 36.10
N GLU A 385 14.66 -7.95 36.79
CA GLU A 385 14.74 -9.28 36.17
C GLU A 385 13.80 -10.33 36.78
N PRO A 386 13.37 -11.36 36.02
CA PRO A 386 12.57 -12.46 36.56
C PRO A 386 13.29 -13.21 37.69
N GLY A 387 12.60 -13.45 38.80
CA GLY A 387 13.15 -14.08 40.01
C GLY A 387 13.70 -13.09 41.04
N GLU A 388 13.89 -11.82 40.70
CA GLU A 388 14.38 -10.79 41.60
C GLU A 388 13.28 -10.20 42.49
N TYR A 389 13.65 -9.68 43.67
CA TYR A 389 12.78 -8.76 44.40
C TYR A 389 13.03 -7.31 43.98
N ILE A 390 11.99 -6.48 44.10
CA ILE A 390 12.07 -5.01 43.99
C ILE A 390 11.50 -4.36 45.25
N TYR A 391 12.03 -3.20 45.61
CA TYR A 391 11.65 -2.41 46.77
C TYR A 391 10.97 -1.12 46.35
N VAL A 392 9.68 -1.01 46.67
CA VAL A 392 8.95 0.26 46.56
C VAL A 392 9.28 1.10 47.79
N ARG A 393 9.87 2.29 47.59
CA ARG A 393 10.34 3.17 48.67
C ARG A 393 9.86 4.61 48.51
N ARG A 394 10.05 5.41 49.57
CA ARG A 394 9.80 6.87 49.58
C ARG A 394 8.39 7.22 49.08
N ILE A 395 7.41 6.42 49.50
CA ILE A 395 6.00 6.55 49.11
C ILE A 395 5.46 7.87 49.67
N ARG A 396 4.94 8.75 48.82
CA ARG A 396 4.53 10.12 49.18
C ARG A 396 3.03 10.27 49.15
N VAL A 397 2.42 10.55 50.29
CA VAL A 397 0.97 10.70 50.44
C VAL A 397 0.65 12.12 50.90
N ARG A 398 -0.33 12.78 50.29
CA ARG A 398 -0.81 14.11 50.67
C ARG A 398 -2.29 14.11 51.01
N ASN A 399 -2.70 14.93 51.96
CA ASN A 399 -4.11 15.14 52.28
C ASN A 399 -4.66 16.39 51.58
N ASN A 400 -5.47 16.20 50.53
CA ASN A 400 -6.14 17.27 49.76
C ASN A 400 -7.50 17.68 50.33
N GLY A 401 -7.90 17.17 51.50
CA GLY A 401 -9.22 17.40 52.08
C GLY A 401 -9.29 18.62 53.00
N GLY A 402 -10.49 18.96 53.46
CA GLY A 402 -10.72 20.10 54.35
C GLY A 402 -10.43 19.86 55.83
N MET A 403 -10.06 18.64 56.22
CA MET A 403 -9.76 18.22 57.59
C MET A 403 -8.54 17.26 57.62
N PRO A 404 -7.87 17.08 58.77
CA PRO A 404 -6.82 16.06 58.93
C PRO A 404 -7.30 14.64 58.59
N SER A 405 -6.38 13.75 58.23
CA SER A 405 -6.69 12.34 58.02
C SER A 405 -7.10 11.64 59.32
N PRO A 406 -7.71 10.44 59.28
CA PRO A 406 -8.09 9.72 60.47
C PRO A 406 -6.91 9.37 61.39
N THR A 407 -7.23 9.03 62.64
CA THR A 407 -6.25 8.61 63.66
C THR A 407 -5.78 7.15 63.50
N CYS A 408 -6.42 6.34 62.63
CA CYS A 408 -5.99 4.98 62.33
C CYS A 408 -4.85 4.98 61.29
N ARG A 409 -3.88 4.07 61.44
CA ARG A 409 -2.85 3.82 60.41
C ARG A 409 -3.44 3.04 59.25
N ILE A 410 -3.24 3.50 58.02
CA ILE A 410 -3.81 2.87 56.82
C ILE A 410 -2.70 2.08 56.10
N PRO A 411 -2.84 0.77 55.90
CA PRO A 411 -1.84 -0.02 55.18
C PRO A 411 -1.86 0.27 53.67
N ILE A 412 -0.66 0.29 53.08
CA ILE A 412 -0.42 0.30 51.65
C ILE A 412 0.17 -1.05 51.26
N THR A 413 -0.43 -1.67 50.25
CA THR A 413 0.03 -2.88 49.59
C THR A 413 0.29 -2.61 48.10
N VAL A 414 1.01 -3.51 47.44
CA VAL A 414 1.14 -3.54 45.98
C VAL A 414 0.04 -4.45 45.43
N ARG A 415 -0.69 -4.00 44.41
CA ARG A 415 -1.71 -4.81 43.73
C ARG A 415 -1.00 -5.89 42.88
N PRO A 416 -1.30 -7.20 43.06
CA PRO A 416 -0.70 -8.26 42.25
C PRO A 416 -0.97 -8.08 40.75
N SER A 417 -0.01 -8.46 39.91
CA SER A 417 -0.12 -8.40 38.45
C SER A 417 0.30 -9.72 37.80
N ARG A 418 0.60 -9.72 36.49
CA ARG A 418 1.08 -10.92 35.78
C ARG A 418 2.47 -11.33 36.26
N TRP A 419 3.37 -10.36 36.41
CA TRP A 419 4.75 -10.58 36.79
C TRP A 419 5.07 -10.16 38.23
N LEU A 420 4.25 -9.34 38.89
CA LEU A 420 4.51 -8.83 40.24
C LEU A 420 3.69 -9.57 41.30
N GLU A 421 4.39 -10.12 42.29
CA GLU A 421 3.82 -10.81 43.45
C GLU A 421 4.21 -10.06 44.75
N PRO A 422 3.27 -9.40 45.45
CA PRO A 422 3.58 -8.72 46.69
C PRO A 422 3.93 -9.72 47.80
N THR A 423 4.93 -9.37 48.61
CA THR A 423 5.24 -10.12 49.85
C THR A 423 4.35 -9.66 51.01
N GLU A 424 4.52 -10.24 52.20
CA GLU A 424 3.81 -9.82 53.43
C GLU A 424 4.19 -8.40 53.94
N SER A 425 5.14 -7.72 53.28
CA SER A 425 5.53 -6.36 53.64
C SER A 425 4.51 -5.30 53.19
N GLN A 426 4.32 -4.28 54.04
CA GLN A 426 3.37 -3.20 53.84
C GLN A 426 3.92 -1.90 54.44
N ALA A 427 3.65 -0.77 53.80
CA ALA A 427 3.95 0.55 54.35
C ALA A 427 2.72 1.11 55.06
N LEU A 428 2.89 1.85 56.17
CA LEU A 428 1.77 2.38 56.95
C LEU A 428 1.66 3.90 56.81
N ILE A 429 0.54 4.39 56.29
CA ILE A 429 0.21 5.83 56.32
C ILE A 429 0.03 6.25 57.79
N PRO A 430 0.73 7.30 58.27
CA PRO A 430 0.60 7.77 59.64
C PRO A 430 -0.76 8.42 59.90
N SER A 431 -1.13 8.46 61.18
CA SER A 431 -2.33 9.10 61.70
C SER A 431 -2.28 10.63 61.54
N SER A 432 -3.44 11.24 61.27
CA SER A 432 -3.66 12.70 61.41
C SER A 432 -2.81 13.63 60.54
N ILE A 433 -2.54 13.26 59.28
CA ILE A 433 -1.89 14.12 58.27
C ILE A 433 -2.73 15.38 58.04
N GLY A 434 -2.13 16.55 58.24
CA GLY A 434 -2.78 17.86 58.18
C GLY A 434 -3.29 18.27 56.79
N VAL A 435 -4.10 19.32 56.74
CA VAL A 435 -4.67 19.85 55.48
C VAL A 435 -3.57 20.40 54.58
N GLY A 436 -3.42 19.83 53.38
CA GLY A 436 -2.37 20.15 52.41
C GLY A 436 -0.99 19.57 52.76
N GLU A 437 -0.84 18.87 53.89
CA GLU A 437 0.41 18.25 54.31
C GLU A 437 0.71 17.00 53.47
N SER A 438 1.99 16.83 53.12
CA SER A 438 2.54 15.67 52.42
C SER A 438 3.53 14.95 53.33
N VAL A 439 3.40 13.63 53.47
CA VAL A 439 4.34 12.78 54.20
C VAL A 439 5.01 11.78 53.26
N THR A 440 6.27 11.48 53.51
CA THR A 440 7.02 10.38 52.86
C THR A 440 7.11 9.22 53.84
N LEU A 441 6.85 8.00 53.38
CA LEU A 441 6.99 6.79 54.20
C LEU A 441 8.38 6.19 54.03
N ASP A 442 9.00 5.83 55.16
CA ASP A 442 10.32 5.18 55.23
C ASP A 442 10.24 3.65 55.06
N ASP A 443 9.11 3.04 55.45
CA ASP A 443 8.87 1.60 55.33
C ASP A 443 8.80 1.16 53.85
N PRO A 444 9.65 0.22 53.39
CA PRO A 444 9.64 -0.26 52.02
C PRO A 444 8.64 -1.42 51.82
N ILE A 445 8.06 -1.53 50.62
CA ILE A 445 7.28 -2.71 50.20
C ILE A 445 8.15 -3.57 49.27
N ARG A 446 8.46 -4.80 49.67
CA ARG A 446 9.18 -5.81 48.87
C ARG A 446 8.20 -6.58 47.98
N VAL A 447 8.50 -6.70 46.70
CA VAL A 447 7.67 -7.37 45.69
C VAL A 447 8.56 -8.33 44.91
N LEU A 448 8.12 -9.57 44.69
CA LEU A 448 8.82 -10.54 43.85
C LEU A 448 8.42 -10.34 42.38
N ILE A 449 9.40 -10.34 41.47
CA ILE A 449 9.17 -10.53 40.05
C ILE A 449 9.14 -12.04 39.78
N ARG A 450 8.01 -12.56 39.29
CA ARG A 450 7.86 -13.99 38.98
C ARG A 450 8.92 -14.45 37.96
N ALA A 451 9.48 -15.63 38.19
CA ALA A 451 10.32 -16.31 37.20
C ALA A 451 9.52 -16.65 35.92
N SER A 452 10.20 -16.78 34.78
CA SER A 452 9.54 -17.18 33.53
C SER A 452 9.33 -18.69 33.46
N GLU A 453 8.08 -19.14 33.56
CA GLU A 453 7.68 -20.55 33.35
C GLU A 453 7.92 -21.06 31.91
N VAL A 454 8.17 -20.15 30.96
CA VAL A 454 8.32 -20.46 29.53
C VAL A 454 9.75 -20.13 29.08
N PRO A 455 10.46 -21.06 28.40
CA PRO A 455 11.78 -20.77 27.87
C PRO A 455 11.74 -19.72 26.75
N PRO A 456 12.79 -18.90 26.59
CA PRO A 456 12.85 -17.82 25.61
C PRO A 456 12.72 -18.35 24.18
N SER A 457 12.01 -17.63 23.32
CA SER A 457 11.83 -18.05 21.93
C SER A 457 13.11 -17.86 21.10
N LEU A 458 13.25 -18.65 20.03
CA LEU A 458 14.49 -18.69 19.24
C LEU A 458 14.78 -17.34 18.56
N GLY A 459 15.88 -16.70 18.95
CA GLY A 459 16.30 -15.40 18.44
C GLY A 459 15.60 -14.19 19.07
N SER A 460 14.73 -14.37 20.07
CA SER A 460 14.13 -13.26 20.83
C SER A 460 14.90 -12.97 22.11
N LEU A 461 15.03 -11.69 22.46
CA LEU A 461 15.33 -11.26 23.82
C LEU A 461 14.06 -11.36 24.68
N PHE A 462 14.20 -11.78 25.94
CA PHE A 462 13.13 -11.68 26.92
C PHE A 462 12.98 -10.22 27.37
N ILE A 463 11.86 -9.59 27.01
CA ILE A 463 11.46 -8.24 27.43
C ILE A 463 9.94 -8.25 27.62
N GLU A 464 9.48 -7.94 28.82
CA GLU A 464 8.07 -7.91 29.21
C GLU A 464 7.76 -6.60 29.97
N GLU A 465 6.59 -6.00 29.74
CA GLU A 465 6.15 -4.79 30.46
C GLU A 465 5.05 -5.15 31.47
N ASP A 466 5.17 -4.63 32.70
CA ASP A 466 4.11 -4.71 33.71
C ASP A 466 3.97 -3.38 34.47
N THR A 467 2.87 -3.19 35.19
CA THR A 467 2.51 -1.90 35.81
C THR A 467 2.29 -2.03 37.32
N LEU A 468 3.30 -1.63 38.08
CA LEU A 468 3.26 -1.61 39.54
C LEU A 468 2.27 -0.53 39.99
N SER A 469 1.23 -0.95 40.70
CA SER A 469 0.18 -0.08 41.25
C SER A 469 0.06 -0.29 42.76
N LEU A 470 0.00 0.81 43.52
CA LEU A 470 -0.21 0.75 44.97
C LEU A 470 -1.71 0.85 45.30
N THR A 471 -2.10 0.18 46.38
CA THR A 471 -3.45 0.21 46.94
C THR A 471 -3.39 0.48 48.43
N ALA A 472 -4.19 1.43 48.90
CA ALA A 472 -4.37 1.71 50.32
C ALA A 472 -5.81 1.37 50.72
N GLN A 473 -5.96 0.44 51.68
CA GLN A 473 -7.27 -0.02 52.15
C GLN A 473 -7.51 0.51 53.56
N MET A 474 -8.61 1.26 53.75
CA MET A 474 -9.00 1.76 55.06
C MET A 474 -9.29 0.59 56.01
N PRO A 475 -8.58 0.46 57.16
CA PRO A 475 -8.84 -0.59 58.13
C PRO A 475 -10.30 -0.55 58.60
N TRP A 476 -10.81 -1.71 59.00
CA TRP A 476 -12.18 -1.93 59.50
C TRP A 476 -13.30 -1.67 58.47
N LEU A 477 -13.22 -0.63 57.64
CA LEU A 477 -14.15 -0.40 56.53
C LEU A 477 -13.89 -1.29 55.31
N ASN A 478 -12.68 -1.85 55.19
CA ASN A 478 -12.19 -2.65 54.06
C ASN A 478 -12.33 -2.00 52.67
N ARG A 479 -12.37 -0.66 52.60
CA ARG A 479 -12.52 0.10 51.34
C ARG A 479 -11.19 0.66 50.84
N GLU A 480 -10.94 0.56 49.54
CA GLU A 480 -9.84 1.27 48.88
C GLU A 480 -10.03 2.79 48.94
N LEU A 481 -8.94 3.53 49.05
CA LEU A 481 -8.93 4.99 48.97
C LEU A 481 -9.10 5.45 47.51
N SER A 482 -10.26 6.02 47.18
CA SER A 482 -10.68 6.45 45.82
C SER A 482 -9.82 7.52 45.10
N ARG A 483 -8.65 7.89 45.64
CA ARG A 483 -7.65 8.80 45.05
C ARG A 483 -6.21 8.30 45.21
N PHE A 484 -6.05 6.99 45.44
CA PHE A 484 -4.75 6.34 45.56
C PHE A 484 -4.23 5.73 44.25
N GLU A 485 -4.88 6.05 43.13
CA GLU A 485 -4.57 5.55 41.79
C GLU A 485 -3.31 6.22 41.22
N TYR A 486 -2.13 5.72 41.61
CA TYR A 486 -0.85 6.04 40.97
C TYR A 486 -0.05 4.76 40.73
N SER A 487 0.57 4.69 39.55
CA SER A 487 1.21 3.48 39.04
C SER A 487 2.43 3.83 38.17
N ARG A 488 3.49 3.03 38.25
CA ARG A 488 4.67 3.13 37.38
C ARG A 488 4.80 1.84 36.56
N THR A 489 4.97 1.97 35.24
CA THR A 489 5.31 0.85 34.34
C THR A 489 6.79 0.49 34.48
N LEU A 490 7.10 -0.80 34.48
CA LEU A 490 8.44 -1.36 34.56
C LEU A 490 8.70 -2.35 33.41
N SER A 491 9.94 -2.41 32.96
CA SER A 491 10.41 -3.24 31.85
C SER A 491 11.28 -4.37 32.40
N ILE A 492 10.74 -5.58 32.41
CA ILE A 492 11.37 -6.77 32.96
C ILE A 492 12.21 -7.44 31.87
N GLN A 493 13.50 -7.66 32.13
CA GLN A 493 14.45 -8.29 31.21
C GLN A 493 15.62 -8.89 31.97
N TYR A 494 16.33 -9.85 31.36
CA TYR A 494 17.60 -10.33 31.92
C TYR A 494 18.77 -9.38 31.63
N PRO A 495 19.79 -9.28 32.50
CA PRO A 495 20.87 -8.30 32.40
C PRO A 495 21.92 -8.59 31.31
N VAL A 496 21.96 -9.77 30.68
CA VAL A 496 22.90 -10.07 29.58
C VAL A 496 22.22 -10.49 28.28
N GLU A 497 22.92 -10.37 27.16
CA GLU A 497 22.46 -10.78 25.82
C GLU A 497 23.62 -11.25 24.90
N LEU A 498 23.37 -12.22 24.01
CA LEU A 498 24.25 -12.54 22.88
C LEU A 498 23.94 -11.69 21.66
N ARG A 499 24.99 -11.19 21.02
CA ARG A 499 24.96 -10.44 19.76
C ARG A 499 26.30 -10.54 19.01
N GLY A 500 26.52 -9.68 18.01
CA GLY A 500 27.85 -9.51 17.41
C GLY A 500 28.40 -10.73 16.65
N PHE A 501 27.54 -11.66 16.23
CA PHE A 501 27.93 -12.94 15.61
C PHE A 501 28.69 -12.75 14.29
N ASP A 502 29.98 -13.12 14.28
CA ASP A 502 30.81 -13.21 13.09
C ASP A 502 31.14 -14.68 12.80
N PHE A 503 30.56 -15.23 11.72
CA PHE A 503 30.67 -16.64 11.37
C PHE A 503 30.57 -16.88 9.85
N LEU A 504 31.32 -17.88 9.35
CA LEU A 504 31.27 -18.27 7.94
C LEU A 504 29.91 -18.90 7.59
N LYS A 505 29.24 -18.35 6.57
CA LYS A 505 27.95 -18.89 6.08
C LYS A 505 28.09 -20.22 5.33
N THR A 506 29.28 -20.53 4.83
CA THR A 506 29.61 -21.80 4.18
C THR A 506 30.95 -22.32 4.72
N MET A 507 31.03 -23.61 5.00
CA MET A 507 32.26 -24.31 5.39
C MET A 507 32.52 -25.51 4.49
N ALA A 508 33.80 -25.86 4.29
CA ALA A 508 34.19 -27.06 3.57
C ALA A 508 34.05 -28.33 4.43
N GLN A 509 33.70 -29.45 3.80
CA GLN A 509 33.88 -30.79 4.35
C GLN A 509 35.33 -30.96 4.85
N GLY A 510 35.50 -31.45 6.08
CA GLY A 510 36.82 -31.63 6.68
C GLY A 510 37.53 -30.38 7.18
N SER A 511 36.99 -29.16 7.00
CA SER A 511 37.65 -27.93 7.46
C SER A 511 37.42 -27.62 8.93
N LYS A 512 38.35 -26.85 9.51
CA LYS A 512 38.20 -26.15 10.80
C LYS A 512 37.91 -24.66 10.55
N SER A 513 37.14 -24.03 11.43
CA SER A 513 36.96 -22.57 11.47
C SER A 513 36.66 -22.09 12.89
N ARG A 514 36.93 -20.82 13.17
CA ARG A 514 36.50 -20.11 14.38
C ARG A 514 35.32 -19.20 14.06
N PHE A 515 34.29 -19.22 14.89
CA PHE A 515 33.27 -18.18 14.94
C PHE A 515 33.38 -17.37 16.24
N ALA A 516 32.93 -16.12 16.21
CA ALA A 516 33.00 -15.19 17.33
C ALA A 516 31.65 -14.53 17.60
N PHE A 517 31.44 -14.10 18.84
CA PHE A 517 30.21 -13.46 19.31
C PHE A 517 30.46 -12.56 20.53
N GLU A 518 29.56 -11.63 20.78
CA GLU A 518 29.57 -10.75 21.95
C GLU A 518 28.56 -11.25 22.98
N LEU A 519 28.99 -11.45 24.23
CA LEU A 519 28.09 -11.40 25.39
C LEU A 519 28.10 -9.97 25.93
N TYR A 520 26.98 -9.26 25.82
CA TYR A 520 26.82 -7.90 26.31
C TYR A 520 26.15 -7.86 27.67
N ASN A 521 26.75 -7.17 28.63
CA ASN A 521 26.15 -6.90 29.93
C ASN A 521 25.43 -5.53 29.90
N LYS A 522 24.10 -5.55 30.06
CA LYS A 522 23.21 -4.39 30.14
C LYS A 522 23.09 -3.83 31.56
N GLY A 523 23.50 -4.55 32.60
CA GLY A 523 23.52 -4.09 33.98
C GLY A 523 24.58 -3.02 34.27
N SER A 524 24.55 -2.45 35.47
CA SER A 524 25.62 -1.59 35.99
C SER A 524 26.60 -2.31 36.93
N LYS A 525 26.42 -3.62 37.16
CA LYS A 525 27.32 -4.49 37.95
C LYS A 525 28.03 -5.52 37.08
N THR A 526 29.22 -5.95 37.50
CA THR A 526 29.96 -7.04 36.85
C THR A 526 29.32 -8.38 37.20
N LEU A 527 29.07 -9.21 36.18
CA LEU A 527 28.56 -10.57 36.30
C LEU A 527 29.66 -11.58 35.96
N GLY A 528 29.50 -12.84 36.35
CA GLY A 528 30.45 -13.92 36.08
C GLY A 528 31.02 -14.58 37.34
N SER A 529 31.61 -15.77 37.15
CA SER A 529 32.14 -16.65 38.21
C SER A 529 33.29 -16.06 39.03
N ALA A 530 34.00 -15.08 38.48
CA ALA A 530 35.08 -14.34 39.15
C ALA A 530 34.72 -12.85 39.37
N SER A 531 33.43 -12.51 39.31
CA SER A 531 32.92 -11.17 39.58
C SER A 531 32.63 -10.95 41.07
N PRO A 532 32.51 -9.69 41.56
CA PRO A 532 32.10 -9.41 42.94
C PRO A 532 30.68 -9.89 43.30
N SER A 533 29.86 -10.26 42.31
CA SER A 533 28.54 -10.89 42.54
C SER A 533 28.61 -12.42 42.65
N MET A 534 29.72 -13.04 42.19
CA MET A 534 29.88 -14.48 41.95
C MET A 534 28.84 -15.15 41.04
N ARG A 535 27.85 -14.39 40.55
CA ARG A 535 26.71 -14.88 39.76
C ARG A 535 27.18 -15.38 38.40
N THR A 536 27.10 -16.69 38.21
CA THR A 536 27.62 -17.39 37.03
C THR A 536 26.80 -17.09 35.78
N VAL A 537 27.52 -16.97 34.67
CA VAL A 537 26.94 -16.80 33.33
C VAL A 537 27.64 -17.78 32.41
N GLU A 538 26.86 -18.59 31.72
CA GLU A 538 27.36 -19.68 30.87
C GLU A 538 26.80 -19.55 29.46
N VAL A 539 27.65 -19.70 28.45
CA VAL A 539 27.22 -19.80 27.05
C VAL A 539 27.44 -21.22 26.55
N CYS A 540 26.36 -21.97 26.46
CA CYS A 540 26.38 -23.27 25.82
C CYS A 540 26.26 -23.11 24.29
N SER A 541 27.08 -23.82 23.53
CA SER A 541 27.00 -23.97 22.08
C SER A 541 26.92 -25.45 21.72
N SER A 542 26.02 -25.84 20.82
CA SER A 542 25.91 -27.23 20.35
C SER A 542 25.80 -27.35 18.83
N PHE A 543 26.26 -28.48 18.29
CA PHE A 543 26.37 -28.73 16.86
C PHE A 543 26.03 -30.20 16.53
N PRO A 544 25.38 -30.50 15.38
CA PRO A 544 25.00 -31.87 15.03
C PRO A 544 26.21 -32.82 14.87
N ALA A 545 26.24 -33.86 15.70
CA ALA A 545 27.29 -34.89 15.73
C ALA A 545 27.51 -35.63 14.41
N ASP A 546 26.49 -35.68 13.54
CA ASP A 546 26.56 -36.28 12.21
C ASP A 546 27.17 -35.34 11.14
N CYS A 547 27.52 -34.11 11.54
CA CYS A 547 28.05 -33.07 10.67
C CYS A 547 29.43 -32.56 11.09
N GLY A 548 29.80 -32.70 12.36
CA GLY A 548 31.07 -32.18 12.89
C GLY A 548 31.11 -32.14 14.41
N ALA A 549 31.99 -31.30 14.96
CA ALA A 549 32.18 -31.12 16.39
C ALA A 549 32.70 -29.71 16.72
N LEU A 550 32.52 -29.30 17.97
CA LEU A 550 33.07 -28.10 18.58
C LEU A 550 34.29 -28.46 19.45
N LEU A 551 35.24 -27.54 19.60
CA LEU A 551 36.42 -27.70 20.45
C LEU A 551 36.12 -27.21 21.89
N CYS A 552 36.33 -28.06 22.88
CA CYS A 552 36.19 -27.74 24.30
C CYS A 552 37.37 -26.88 24.80
N PRO A 553 37.22 -26.16 25.93
CA PRO A 553 38.35 -25.57 26.67
C PRO A 553 39.40 -26.60 27.13
N THR A 554 39.05 -27.89 27.16
CA THR A 554 39.95 -29.03 27.45
C THR A 554 40.69 -29.55 26.21
N ASP A 555 40.59 -28.88 25.06
CA ASP A 555 41.09 -29.29 23.73
C ASP A 555 40.49 -30.60 23.16
N GLU A 556 39.51 -31.19 23.86
CA GLU A 556 38.71 -32.30 23.35
C GLU A 556 37.64 -31.83 22.35
N TRP A 557 37.16 -32.72 21.49
CA TRP A 557 36.09 -32.41 20.53
C TRP A 557 34.75 -32.99 20.95
N ALA A 558 33.78 -32.13 21.26
CA ALA A 558 32.44 -32.50 21.68
C ALA A 558 31.34 -32.00 20.72
N ASN A 559 30.11 -32.47 20.92
CA ASN A 559 28.93 -31.98 20.19
C ASN A 559 28.29 -30.76 20.87
N GLU A 560 28.68 -30.49 22.11
CA GLU A 560 28.14 -29.47 23.00
C GLU A 560 29.28 -28.97 23.88
N VAL A 561 29.42 -27.65 24.02
CA VAL A 561 30.51 -26.97 24.75
C VAL A 561 29.93 -25.80 25.53
N THR A 562 30.21 -25.76 26.82
CA THR A 562 29.87 -24.63 27.70
C THR A 562 31.08 -23.73 27.89
N HIS A 563 30.87 -22.42 27.81
CA HIS A 563 31.84 -21.38 28.15
C HIS A 563 31.38 -20.65 29.41
N ASP A 564 32.09 -20.86 30.51
CA ASP A 564 31.90 -20.11 31.75
C ASP A 564 32.51 -18.71 31.57
N VAL A 565 31.77 -17.66 31.93
CA VAL A 565 32.26 -16.29 31.78
C VAL A 565 32.75 -15.76 33.13
N ASP A 566 34.07 -15.65 33.28
CA ASP A 566 34.73 -15.12 34.48
C ASP A 566 34.22 -13.74 34.89
N ASN A 567 34.19 -12.81 33.92
CA ASN A 567 33.84 -11.40 34.14
C ASN A 567 33.21 -10.79 32.88
N ALA A 568 31.92 -10.44 32.95
CA ALA A 568 31.22 -9.59 32.00
C ALA A 568 31.03 -8.19 32.63
N ALA A 569 31.84 -7.22 32.20
CA ALA A 569 31.92 -5.90 32.84
C ALA A 569 30.72 -4.98 32.52
N PRO A 570 30.36 -4.03 33.41
CA PRO A 570 29.16 -3.20 33.27
C PRO A 570 29.07 -2.45 31.95
N ARG A 571 27.94 -2.54 31.24
CA ARG A 571 27.69 -1.85 29.97
C ARG A 571 28.70 -2.15 28.85
N THR A 572 29.51 -3.22 28.95
CA THR A 572 30.46 -3.66 27.91
C THR A 572 30.10 -5.01 27.30
N ALA A 573 30.75 -5.33 26.19
CA ALA A 573 30.68 -6.64 25.55
C ALA A 573 31.97 -7.44 25.79
N THR A 574 31.84 -8.66 26.29
CA THR A 574 32.91 -9.65 26.32
C THR A 574 32.86 -10.42 24.99
N VAL A 575 33.95 -10.38 24.22
CA VAL A 575 34.06 -11.14 22.97
C VAL A 575 34.47 -12.57 23.32
N LEU A 576 33.67 -13.53 22.86
CA LEU A 576 33.88 -14.96 23.01
C LEU A 576 34.06 -15.60 21.62
N SER A 577 34.75 -16.73 21.54
CA SER A 577 34.96 -17.43 20.27
C SER A 577 35.03 -18.94 20.43
N GLN A 578 34.47 -19.64 19.46
CA GLN A 578 34.36 -21.10 19.44
C GLN A 578 34.95 -21.65 18.13
N THR A 579 35.80 -22.66 18.25
CA THR A 579 36.33 -23.40 17.10
C THR A 579 35.42 -24.59 16.76
N ILE A 580 35.12 -24.77 15.48
CA ILE A 580 34.25 -25.82 14.92
C ILE A 580 35.01 -26.57 13.81
N ARG A 581 34.83 -27.89 13.72
CA ARG A 581 35.25 -28.70 12.57
C ARG A 581 34.07 -29.38 11.90
N ILE A 582 34.11 -29.48 10.59
CA ILE A 582 33.14 -30.23 9.80
C ILE A 582 33.70 -31.62 9.48
N GLY A 583 32.87 -32.65 9.55
CA GLY A 583 33.26 -34.02 9.18
C GLY A 583 33.67 -34.10 7.70
N ARG A 584 34.60 -35.02 7.36
CA ARG A 584 34.96 -35.27 5.96
C ARG A 584 33.80 -35.90 5.18
N ASP A 585 33.06 -36.80 5.83
CA ASP A 585 31.87 -37.47 5.29
C ASP A 585 30.57 -36.69 5.50
N ALA A 586 30.65 -35.45 6.00
CA ALA A 586 29.47 -34.63 6.28
C ALA A 586 28.72 -34.27 4.99
N ASP A 587 27.39 -34.21 5.06
CA ASP A 587 26.53 -34.16 3.88
C ASP A 587 26.67 -32.87 3.03
N ASP A 588 27.04 -33.02 1.76
CA ASP A 588 27.23 -31.89 0.84
C ASP A 588 25.96 -31.04 0.62
N HIS A 589 26.15 -29.71 0.55
CA HIS A 589 25.15 -28.64 0.48
C HIS A 589 24.06 -28.69 1.58
N ARG A 590 24.32 -29.39 2.70
CA ARG A 590 23.43 -29.45 3.86
C ARG A 590 23.51 -28.15 4.67
N HIS A 591 22.35 -27.58 4.94
CA HIS A 591 22.21 -26.56 5.98
C HIS A 591 22.15 -27.20 7.36
N VAL A 592 22.88 -26.62 8.31
CA VAL A 592 22.86 -26.98 9.73
C VAL A 592 22.91 -25.72 10.56
N ASP A 593 22.29 -25.77 11.73
CA ASP A 593 22.31 -24.68 12.69
C ASP A 593 23.27 -25.06 13.83
N ILE A 594 24.16 -24.14 14.19
CA ILE A 594 24.82 -24.17 15.50
C ILE A 594 23.80 -23.57 16.48
N TRP A 595 23.35 -24.33 17.47
CA TRP A 595 22.48 -23.80 18.52
C TRP A 595 23.34 -23.17 19.60
N MET A 596 22.88 -22.07 20.19
CA MET A 596 23.52 -21.39 21.30
C MET A 596 22.48 -21.00 22.34
N GLY A 597 22.80 -21.18 23.62
CA GLY A 597 21.97 -20.77 24.76
C GLY A 597 22.80 -20.02 25.80
N VAL A 598 22.26 -18.93 26.34
CA VAL A 598 22.81 -18.28 27.54
C VAL A 598 22.05 -18.78 28.75
N TYR A 599 22.80 -19.27 29.72
CA TYR A 599 22.31 -19.60 31.05
C TYR A 599 22.82 -18.55 32.04
N LEU A 600 21.93 -18.12 32.94
CA LEU A 600 22.22 -17.16 34.01
C LEU A 600 21.69 -17.74 35.32
N GLU A 601 22.51 -17.71 36.36
CA GLU A 601 22.15 -18.11 37.71
C GLU A 601 21.07 -17.19 38.30
N ASP A 602 20.17 -17.70 39.12
CA ASP A 602 19.11 -16.88 39.73
C ASP A 602 19.67 -15.86 40.75
N PRO A 603 19.03 -14.68 40.92
CA PRO A 603 19.55 -13.61 41.77
C PRO A 603 19.44 -13.91 43.29
N THR A 604 18.69 -14.94 43.69
CA THR A 604 18.22 -15.16 45.07
C THR A 604 19.23 -15.90 45.99
N HIS A 605 20.44 -15.34 46.17
CA HIS A 605 21.45 -15.85 47.13
C HIS A 605 21.36 -15.24 48.55
N GLY A 606 20.19 -14.72 48.95
CA GLY A 606 19.99 -13.95 50.19
C GLY A 606 19.36 -14.71 51.36
N ASP A 607 18.05 -14.97 51.29
CA ASP A 607 17.21 -15.33 52.45
C ASP A 607 16.82 -16.83 52.53
N ALA A 608 17.21 -17.66 51.56
CA ALA A 608 16.69 -19.01 51.39
C ALA A 608 17.44 -20.04 52.28
N GLN A 609 16.93 -20.28 53.50
CA GLN A 609 17.36 -21.40 54.35
C GLN A 609 16.77 -22.75 53.89
N TYR A 610 16.97 -23.09 52.62
CA TYR A 610 16.59 -24.36 52.01
C TYR A 610 17.81 -25.28 51.85
N ASP A 611 17.58 -26.60 51.75
CA ASP A 611 18.63 -27.61 51.60
C ASP A 611 19.45 -27.44 50.30
N GLU A 612 20.58 -28.14 50.22
CA GLU A 612 21.61 -28.10 49.15
C GLU A 612 21.13 -28.64 47.77
N ALA A 613 19.98 -28.17 47.28
CA ALA A 613 19.53 -28.37 45.91
C ALA A 613 20.38 -27.56 44.91
N GLU A 614 20.53 -28.08 43.70
CA GLU A 614 21.33 -27.46 42.62
C GLU A 614 20.86 -26.01 42.35
N VAL A 615 21.79 -25.06 42.36
CA VAL A 615 21.45 -23.65 42.12
C VAL A 615 20.94 -23.49 40.69
N GLY A 616 19.71 -22.97 40.56
CA GLY A 616 19.03 -22.81 39.29
C GLY A 616 19.79 -21.89 38.33
N LYS A 617 20.12 -22.42 37.15
CA LYS A 617 20.60 -21.65 36.00
C LYS A 617 19.50 -21.63 34.95
N ASN A 618 18.90 -20.47 34.75
CA ASN A 618 17.79 -20.29 33.80
C ASN A 618 18.32 -19.98 32.39
N LEU A 619 17.72 -20.61 31.37
CA LEU A 619 17.99 -20.29 29.96
C LEU A 619 17.33 -18.96 29.63
N ILE A 620 18.12 -17.89 29.45
CA ILE A 620 17.60 -16.52 29.29
C ILE A 620 17.55 -16.04 27.84
N GLN A 621 18.31 -16.68 26.94
CA GLN A 621 18.28 -16.43 25.49
C GLN A 621 18.73 -17.69 24.74
N GLN A 622 18.19 -17.94 23.55
CA GLN A 622 18.72 -18.93 22.59
C GLN A 622 18.75 -18.41 21.15
N VAL A 623 19.73 -18.84 20.35
CA VAL A 623 20.01 -18.38 18.97
C VAL A 623 20.50 -19.54 18.11
N ASN A 624 20.09 -19.60 16.83
CA ASN A 624 20.62 -20.54 15.84
C ASN A 624 21.50 -19.81 14.80
N LEU A 625 22.77 -20.21 14.68
CA LEU A 625 23.68 -19.74 13.63
C LEU A 625 23.68 -20.73 12.46
N ARG A 626 22.86 -20.45 11.46
CA ARG A 626 22.72 -21.31 10.26
C ARG A 626 23.92 -21.20 9.32
N ILE A 627 24.60 -22.32 9.09
CA ILE A 627 25.68 -22.48 8.12
C ILE A 627 25.32 -23.52 7.05
N GLN A 628 26.09 -23.56 5.98
CA GLN A 628 26.01 -24.55 4.90
C GLN A 628 27.32 -25.33 4.81
N ILE A 629 27.24 -26.65 4.82
CA ILE A 629 28.36 -27.53 4.52
C ILE A 629 28.45 -27.70 3.00
N SER A 630 29.65 -27.55 2.42
CA SER A 630 29.90 -27.70 0.99
C SER A 630 31.11 -28.60 0.75
N SER A 631 31.08 -29.39 -0.33
CA SER A 631 32.29 -30.03 -0.84
C SER A 631 33.29 -28.99 -1.36
N LEU A 632 34.58 -29.33 -1.30
CA LEU A 632 35.62 -28.59 -2.00
C LEU A 632 35.46 -28.74 -3.51
N TYR A 633 35.82 -27.70 -4.26
CA TYR A 633 35.88 -27.73 -5.72
C TYR A 633 37.03 -28.63 -6.18
N ASN A 634 36.68 -29.65 -6.96
CA ASN A 634 37.60 -30.51 -7.68
C ASN A 634 37.36 -30.31 -9.19
N TYR A 635 38.42 -30.07 -9.96
CA TYR A 635 38.32 -29.76 -11.39
C TYR A 635 38.40 -31.03 -12.24
N SER A 636 37.31 -31.43 -12.90
CA SER A 636 37.37 -32.47 -13.93
C SER A 636 37.60 -31.84 -15.32
N PRO A 637 38.67 -32.23 -16.04
CA PRO A 637 38.79 -31.92 -17.46
C PRO A 637 37.60 -32.43 -18.29
N GLN A 638 36.94 -33.51 -17.86
CA GLN A 638 35.80 -34.14 -18.54
C GLN A 638 34.45 -33.47 -18.24
N SER A 639 34.33 -32.79 -17.09
CA SER A 639 33.14 -32.00 -16.73
C SER A 639 32.76 -31.02 -17.83
N SER A 640 31.51 -31.14 -18.31
CA SER A 640 30.97 -30.28 -19.38
C SER A 640 30.14 -29.12 -18.82
N PHE A 641 30.00 -29.08 -17.50
CA PHE A 641 29.29 -28.08 -16.73
C PHE A 641 30.11 -27.64 -15.52
N LEU A 642 30.01 -26.36 -15.18
CA LEU A 642 30.28 -25.84 -13.84
C LEU A 642 28.96 -25.40 -13.22
N LEU A 643 28.64 -25.88 -12.02
CA LEU A 643 27.49 -25.43 -11.23
C LEU A 643 27.98 -24.50 -10.11
N VAL A 644 27.59 -23.24 -10.20
CA VAL A 644 28.00 -22.18 -9.27
C VAL A 644 26.91 -21.97 -8.22
N THR A 645 27.27 -22.18 -6.96
CA THR A 645 26.38 -22.16 -5.80
C THR A 645 26.74 -21.04 -4.82
N SER A 646 25.89 -20.84 -3.81
CA SER A 646 26.08 -19.91 -2.69
C SER A 646 25.61 -20.55 -1.38
N SER A 647 25.81 -19.86 -0.26
CA SER A 647 25.33 -20.25 1.07
C SER A 647 23.82 -20.55 1.15
N GLU A 648 22.99 -19.96 0.27
CA GLU A 648 21.54 -20.21 0.23
C GLU A 648 21.13 -21.39 -0.69
N SER A 649 22.06 -21.90 -1.52
CA SER A 649 21.75 -22.98 -2.46
C SER A 649 21.52 -24.31 -1.73
N THR A 650 20.37 -24.95 -1.96
CA THR A 650 19.95 -26.14 -1.19
C THR A 650 20.45 -27.46 -1.78
N ARG A 651 20.84 -28.41 -0.91
CA ARG A 651 21.19 -29.81 -1.27
C ARG A 651 20.21 -30.47 -2.24
N SER A 652 18.90 -30.26 -2.06
CA SER A 652 17.86 -30.81 -2.94
C SER A 652 17.93 -30.21 -4.35
N ARG A 653 18.20 -28.91 -4.47
CA ARG A 653 18.33 -28.21 -5.76
C ARG A 653 19.61 -28.59 -6.49
N VAL A 654 20.73 -28.63 -5.76
CA VAL A 654 22.05 -29.00 -6.31
C VAL A 654 22.04 -30.44 -6.82
N ARG A 655 21.58 -31.41 -6.00
CA ARG A 655 21.45 -32.82 -6.42
C ARG A 655 20.47 -33.00 -7.59
N ALA A 656 19.34 -32.30 -7.62
CA ALA A 656 18.43 -32.38 -8.76
C ALA A 656 19.06 -31.93 -10.09
N ILE A 657 20.04 -31.01 -10.05
CA ILE A 657 20.81 -30.59 -11.22
C ILE A 657 21.93 -31.60 -11.55
N GLN A 658 22.68 -32.06 -10.56
CA GLN A 658 23.71 -33.09 -10.74
C GLN A 658 23.12 -34.36 -11.37
N ASN A 659 22.07 -34.93 -10.80
CA ASN A 659 21.42 -36.13 -11.31
C ASN A 659 20.91 -35.94 -12.75
N PHE A 660 20.32 -34.79 -13.09
CA PHE A 660 19.89 -34.55 -14.47
C PHE A 660 21.07 -34.47 -15.46
N ILE A 661 22.19 -33.87 -15.07
CA ILE A 661 23.39 -33.77 -15.93
C ILE A 661 24.07 -35.14 -16.06
N ASN A 662 24.25 -35.85 -14.95
CA ASN A 662 24.90 -37.15 -14.90
C ASN A 662 24.03 -38.23 -15.57
N ASP A 663 22.79 -38.41 -15.11
CA ASP A 663 21.93 -39.53 -15.47
C ASP A 663 21.20 -39.31 -16.81
N ASN A 664 20.78 -38.08 -17.13
CA ASN A 664 20.00 -37.80 -18.34
C ASN A 664 20.82 -37.19 -19.50
N LEU A 665 21.96 -36.53 -19.23
CA LEU A 665 22.85 -36.00 -20.28
C LEU A 665 24.14 -36.81 -20.48
N GLN A 666 24.48 -37.71 -19.55
CA GLN A 666 25.73 -38.49 -19.57
C GLN A 666 26.96 -37.57 -19.67
N LYS A 667 27.00 -36.58 -18.75
CA LYS A 667 28.08 -35.60 -18.59
C LYS A 667 28.42 -35.44 -17.12
N GLU A 668 29.66 -35.08 -16.83
CA GLU A 668 30.09 -34.65 -15.49
C GLU A 668 29.82 -33.15 -15.29
N VAL A 669 29.67 -32.76 -14.02
CA VAL A 669 29.51 -31.38 -13.54
C VAL A 669 30.36 -31.14 -12.29
N ASP A 670 31.20 -30.11 -12.33
CA ASP A 670 31.95 -29.64 -11.15
C ASP A 670 31.11 -28.60 -10.39
N ILE A 671 31.32 -28.46 -9.07
CA ILE A 671 30.61 -27.46 -8.24
C ILE A 671 31.59 -26.44 -7.66
N TRP A 672 31.21 -25.16 -7.75
CA TRP A 672 31.95 -24.04 -7.16
C TRP A 672 31.04 -23.19 -6.27
N ASN A 673 31.33 -23.14 -4.97
CA ASN A 673 30.55 -22.35 -4.02
C ASN A 673 31.20 -20.98 -3.80
N THR A 674 30.53 -19.90 -4.22
CA THR A 674 31.05 -18.53 -4.11
C THR A 674 31.23 -18.05 -2.67
N CYS A 675 30.53 -18.67 -1.71
CA CYS A 675 30.69 -18.39 -0.28
C CYS A 675 31.85 -19.15 0.37
N LEU A 676 32.38 -20.18 -0.29
CA LEU A 676 33.56 -20.92 0.18
C LEU A 676 34.86 -20.28 -0.30
N TYR A 677 34.87 -19.76 -1.54
CA TYR A 677 36.06 -19.20 -2.19
C TYR A 677 36.08 -17.67 -2.30
N GLY A 678 35.14 -16.97 -1.65
CA GLY A 678 35.08 -15.50 -1.64
C GLY A 678 34.87 -14.83 -3.00
N GLY A 679 34.40 -15.57 -4.02
CA GLY A 679 34.23 -15.05 -5.38
C GLY A 679 34.36 -16.12 -6.45
N PHE A 680 35.10 -15.80 -7.53
CA PHE A 680 35.33 -16.65 -8.70
C PHE A 680 36.81 -16.93 -8.98
N GLU A 681 37.72 -16.48 -8.11
CA GLU A 681 39.16 -16.57 -8.32
C GLU A 681 39.75 -17.68 -7.45
N GLN A 682 40.28 -18.72 -8.08
CA GLN A 682 41.01 -19.79 -7.45
C GLN A 682 42.46 -19.33 -7.17
N GLN A 683 42.88 -19.40 -5.91
CA GLN A 683 44.31 -19.52 -5.60
C GLN A 683 44.78 -20.90 -6.04
N LEU A 684 45.95 -20.94 -6.66
CA LEU A 684 46.68 -22.15 -6.97
C LEU A 684 47.88 -22.23 -6.03
N ASP A 685 48.68 -23.28 -6.16
CA ASP A 685 49.82 -23.53 -5.28
C ASP A 685 50.83 -22.36 -5.32
N GLU A 686 51.68 -22.24 -4.30
CA GLU A 686 52.49 -21.04 -3.99
C GLU A 686 53.40 -20.54 -5.15
N ASP A 687 53.67 -21.40 -6.14
CA ASP A 687 54.45 -21.10 -7.34
C ASP A 687 53.71 -20.25 -8.42
N GLU A 688 52.38 -20.05 -8.34
CA GLU A 688 51.63 -19.21 -9.30
C GLU A 688 51.28 -17.81 -8.76
N ASP A 689 52.05 -16.79 -9.17
CA ASP A 689 51.94 -15.35 -8.81
C ASP A 689 50.54 -14.70 -8.89
N LEU A 690 49.57 -15.28 -9.61
CA LEU A 690 48.29 -14.63 -9.95
C LEU A 690 47.08 -15.58 -9.85
N PRO A 691 46.04 -15.25 -9.05
CA PRO A 691 44.88 -16.11 -8.89
C PRO A 691 44.05 -16.20 -10.18
N THR A 692 43.73 -17.42 -10.59
CA THR A 692 43.04 -17.69 -11.86
C THR A 692 41.52 -17.72 -11.68
N ASN A 693 40.79 -16.97 -12.53
CA ASN A 693 39.32 -17.01 -12.51
C ASN A 693 38.79 -18.37 -13.01
N VAL A 694 38.02 -19.08 -12.18
CA VAL A 694 37.56 -20.46 -12.44
C VAL A 694 36.85 -20.63 -13.78
N ILE A 695 36.13 -19.60 -14.27
CA ILE A 695 35.35 -19.64 -15.51
C ILE A 695 36.24 -19.86 -16.76
N SER A 696 37.53 -19.49 -16.70
CA SER A 696 38.52 -19.78 -17.75
C SER A 696 38.73 -21.27 -18.00
N ARG A 697 38.59 -22.12 -16.96
CA ARG A 697 38.68 -23.58 -17.08
C ARG A 697 37.46 -24.20 -17.81
N TYR A 698 36.45 -23.38 -18.11
CA TYR A 698 35.20 -23.78 -18.78
C TYR A 698 35.01 -23.15 -20.17
N HIS A 699 36.11 -22.85 -20.86
CA HIS A 699 36.09 -22.53 -22.29
C HIS A 699 35.45 -23.65 -23.12
N GLY A 700 34.49 -23.28 -23.99
CA GLY A 700 33.70 -24.21 -24.79
C GLY A 700 32.67 -25.06 -24.03
N LYS A 701 32.55 -24.92 -22.70
CA LYS A 701 31.66 -25.68 -21.82
C LYS A 701 30.43 -24.83 -21.39
N SER A 702 29.63 -25.32 -20.43
CA SER A 702 28.48 -24.59 -19.87
C SER A 702 28.73 -24.19 -18.42
N VAL A 703 28.28 -23.01 -17.99
CA VAL A 703 28.29 -22.58 -16.58
C VAL A 703 26.87 -22.22 -16.15
N ILE A 704 26.41 -22.86 -15.08
CA ILE A 704 25.10 -22.67 -14.47
C ILE A 704 25.30 -21.89 -13.17
N PHE A 705 24.66 -20.75 -13.02
CA PHE A 705 24.66 -19.97 -11.78
C PHE A 705 23.31 -20.15 -11.11
N LEU A 706 23.31 -20.51 -9.82
CA LEU A 706 22.09 -20.47 -9.02
C LEU A 706 21.78 -19.03 -8.58
N GLY A 707 20.49 -18.68 -8.58
CA GLY A 707 20.03 -17.30 -8.62
C GLY A 707 19.53 -16.75 -7.29
N GLU A 708 19.68 -17.49 -6.20
CA GLU A 708 19.23 -17.08 -4.88
C GLU A 708 20.07 -15.88 -4.37
N PRO A 709 19.46 -14.86 -3.73
CA PRO A 709 20.20 -13.73 -3.17
C PRO A 709 20.63 -13.99 -1.73
N PHE A 710 21.93 -13.95 -1.46
CA PHE A 710 22.58 -14.40 -0.22
C PHE A 710 23.42 -13.29 0.42
N GLU A 711 23.67 -13.37 1.74
CA GLU A 711 24.61 -12.46 2.41
C GLU A 711 26.06 -12.81 2.05
N PHE A 712 26.82 -11.81 1.59
CA PHE A 712 28.20 -11.99 1.14
C PHE A 712 29.16 -11.10 1.93
N PHE A 713 29.91 -11.69 2.88
CA PHE A 713 31.06 -11.08 3.58
C PHE A 713 30.86 -9.61 4.00
N GLY A 714 29.75 -9.36 4.70
CA GLY A 714 29.38 -8.05 5.21
C GLY A 714 29.16 -6.96 4.14
N ALA A 715 29.10 -7.31 2.86
CA ALA A 715 28.77 -6.42 1.74
C ALA A 715 27.25 -6.31 1.50
N GLY A 716 26.44 -6.95 2.35
CA GLY A 716 24.99 -7.09 2.24
C GLY A 716 24.58 -8.20 1.27
N ARG A 717 23.25 -8.35 1.06
CA ARG A 717 22.71 -9.31 0.09
C ARG A 717 23.22 -9.05 -1.33
N LYS A 718 23.75 -10.10 -1.97
CA LYS A 718 24.18 -10.13 -3.38
C LYS A 718 23.49 -11.26 -4.13
N SER A 719 23.45 -11.13 -5.45
CA SER A 719 23.25 -12.27 -6.36
C SER A 719 24.58 -12.68 -7.00
N ILE A 720 24.72 -13.95 -7.40
CA ILE A 720 25.96 -14.45 -8.05
C ILE A 720 26.30 -13.63 -9.31
N ALA A 721 25.29 -13.10 -10.02
CA ALA A 721 25.45 -12.22 -11.17
C ALA A 721 26.15 -10.87 -10.86
N GLU A 722 26.13 -10.40 -9.61
CA GLU A 722 26.82 -9.18 -9.20
C GLU A 722 28.29 -9.42 -8.88
N LEU A 723 28.70 -10.68 -8.67
CA LEU A 723 30.09 -11.08 -8.46
C LEU A 723 30.83 -11.41 -9.78
N CYS A 724 30.15 -11.38 -10.94
CA CYS A 724 30.76 -11.70 -12.23
C CYS A 724 31.47 -10.49 -12.89
N ASP A 725 32.73 -10.65 -13.30
CA ASP A 725 33.37 -9.73 -14.25
C ASP A 725 32.74 -9.90 -15.66
N PRO A 726 32.10 -8.85 -16.22
CA PRO A 726 31.48 -8.92 -17.55
C PRO A 726 32.49 -9.16 -18.69
N LEU A 727 33.75 -8.71 -18.55
CA LEU A 727 34.81 -8.91 -19.52
C LEU A 727 35.27 -10.38 -19.53
N THR A 728 35.38 -11.01 -18.36
CA THR A 728 35.72 -12.44 -18.24
C THR A 728 34.62 -13.33 -18.83
N LEU A 729 33.36 -13.07 -18.50
CA LEU A 729 32.22 -13.75 -19.12
C LEU A 729 32.20 -13.55 -20.65
N ALA A 730 32.52 -12.36 -21.13
CA ALA A 730 32.50 -12.10 -22.58
C ALA A 730 33.69 -12.73 -23.32
N LYS A 731 34.88 -12.81 -22.70
CA LYS A 731 36.03 -13.56 -23.24
C LYS A 731 35.72 -15.06 -23.36
N ALA A 732 35.15 -15.67 -22.32
CA ALA A 732 34.72 -17.05 -22.38
C ALA A 732 33.53 -17.26 -23.36
N SER A 733 32.61 -16.29 -23.49
CA SER A 733 31.56 -16.28 -24.53
C SER A 733 32.13 -16.35 -25.96
N ALA A 734 33.23 -15.62 -26.23
CA ALA A 734 33.92 -15.69 -27.52
C ALA A 734 34.46 -17.11 -27.78
N GLN A 735 35.05 -17.73 -26.75
CA GLN A 735 35.46 -19.14 -26.75
C GLN A 735 34.29 -20.14 -26.62
N ASN A 736 33.08 -19.76 -27.01
CA ASN A 736 31.90 -20.63 -27.13
C ASN A 736 31.42 -21.23 -25.78
N THR A 737 31.84 -20.66 -24.64
CA THR A 737 31.21 -20.92 -23.33
C THR A 737 29.78 -20.38 -23.31
N SER A 738 28.96 -20.95 -22.43
CA SER A 738 27.52 -20.69 -22.34
C SER A 738 27.07 -20.53 -20.88
N TYR A 739 26.03 -19.72 -20.64
CA TYR A 739 25.63 -19.26 -19.32
C TYR A 739 24.13 -19.42 -19.05
N LEU A 740 23.80 -19.99 -17.90
CA LEU A 740 22.43 -20.11 -17.40
C LEU A 740 22.32 -19.62 -15.96
N PHE A 741 21.70 -18.46 -15.76
CA PHE A 741 21.36 -17.93 -14.44
C PHE A 741 19.97 -18.45 -14.03
N LEU A 742 19.94 -19.56 -13.29
CA LEU A 742 18.70 -20.20 -12.85
C LEU A 742 18.05 -19.39 -11.73
N GLY A 743 16.88 -18.81 -12.00
CA GLY A 743 16.10 -18.06 -11.00
C GLY A 743 16.30 -16.54 -11.01
N SER A 744 17.18 -16.00 -11.86
CA SER A 744 17.61 -14.60 -11.79
C SER A 744 16.96 -13.63 -12.78
N SER A 745 16.00 -14.03 -13.62
CA SER A 745 15.53 -13.19 -14.75
C SER A 745 14.82 -11.89 -14.36
N GLY A 746 14.36 -11.78 -13.10
CA GLY A 746 13.81 -10.55 -12.52
C GLY A 746 14.86 -9.58 -11.97
N ILE A 747 16.13 -9.99 -11.81
CA ILE A 747 17.17 -9.21 -11.15
C ILE A 747 17.69 -8.11 -12.09
N PRO A 748 17.56 -6.81 -11.76
CA PRO A 748 18.01 -5.71 -12.63
C PRO A 748 19.52 -5.73 -12.90
N ALA A 749 20.32 -6.12 -11.89
CA ALA A 749 21.76 -6.27 -12.02
C ALA A 749 22.15 -7.28 -13.12
N LEU A 750 21.41 -8.38 -13.29
CA LEU A 750 21.66 -9.35 -14.34
C LEU A 750 21.31 -8.81 -15.75
N GLN A 751 20.29 -7.95 -15.89
CA GLN A 751 20.09 -7.27 -17.18
C GLN A 751 21.29 -6.36 -17.50
N LYS A 752 21.77 -5.58 -16.52
CA LYS A 752 22.96 -4.74 -16.68
C LYS A 752 24.20 -5.59 -17.03
N LEU A 753 24.40 -6.72 -16.36
CA LEU A 753 25.46 -7.68 -16.68
C LEU A 753 25.34 -8.18 -18.12
N LEU A 754 24.17 -8.63 -18.57
CA LEU A 754 23.97 -9.11 -19.95
C LEU A 754 24.18 -8.01 -21.00
N GLU A 755 23.86 -6.74 -20.71
CA GLU A 755 24.22 -5.62 -21.60
C GLU A 755 25.74 -5.39 -21.68
N MET A 756 26.45 -5.51 -20.55
CA MET A 756 27.91 -5.37 -20.48
C MET A 756 28.65 -6.57 -21.09
N VAL A 757 28.16 -7.79 -20.91
CA VAL A 757 28.73 -9.01 -21.51
C VAL A 757 28.59 -9.00 -23.04
N VAL A 758 27.49 -8.46 -23.58
CA VAL A 758 27.33 -8.35 -25.04
C VAL A 758 28.19 -7.23 -25.63
N PHE A 759 28.38 -6.13 -24.91
CA PHE A 759 29.24 -5.00 -25.32
C PHE A 759 30.27 -4.66 -24.23
N PRO A 760 31.29 -5.49 -24.02
CA PRO A 760 32.30 -5.32 -22.97
C PRO A 760 33.33 -4.29 -23.44
N ILE A 761 32.99 -3.01 -23.35
CA ILE A 761 33.85 -1.93 -23.87
C ILE A 761 35.19 -1.96 -23.10
N PRO A 762 36.34 -2.25 -23.76
CA PRO A 762 37.61 -2.40 -23.06
C PRO A 762 38.37 -1.07 -22.93
N TYR A 763 38.05 -0.07 -23.76
CA TYR A 763 38.77 1.20 -23.83
C TYR A 763 37.82 2.41 -23.92
N SER A 764 38.19 3.49 -23.21
CA SER A 764 37.63 4.83 -23.42
C SER A 764 37.94 5.34 -24.84
N THR A 765 37.04 6.15 -25.41
CA THR A 765 37.17 6.68 -26.79
C THR A 765 38.49 7.40 -27.04
N ALA A 766 39.00 8.13 -26.04
CA ALA A 766 40.25 8.89 -26.13
C ALA A 766 41.51 8.01 -26.26
N ASN A 767 41.45 6.74 -25.82
CA ASN A 767 42.61 5.83 -25.86
C ASN A 767 42.62 4.97 -27.14
N LEU A 768 41.48 4.79 -27.81
CA LEU A 768 41.32 3.89 -28.97
C LEU A 768 42.32 4.16 -30.11
N THR A 769 42.61 5.43 -30.41
CA THR A 769 43.55 5.81 -31.48
C THR A 769 45.01 5.51 -31.15
N ARG A 770 45.37 5.37 -29.87
CA ARG A 770 46.73 5.02 -29.41
C ARG A 770 46.90 3.51 -29.19
N SER A 771 45.84 2.82 -28.74
CA SER A 771 45.92 1.42 -28.28
C SER A 771 45.55 0.36 -29.32
N MET A 772 45.10 0.73 -30.53
CA MET A 772 44.66 -0.25 -31.54
C MET A 772 45.68 -0.50 -32.67
N PRO A 773 45.89 -1.77 -33.08
CA PRO A 773 46.76 -2.12 -34.19
C PRO A 773 46.20 -1.65 -35.54
N ASP A 774 47.07 -1.49 -36.54
CA ASP A 774 46.68 -1.00 -37.87
C ASP A 774 45.75 -1.94 -38.63
N SER A 775 45.79 -3.25 -38.32
CA SER A 775 44.83 -4.26 -38.81
C SER A 775 43.36 -3.94 -38.51
N ASN A 776 43.11 -3.06 -37.53
CA ASN A 776 41.79 -2.71 -37.05
C ASN A 776 41.34 -1.30 -37.52
N LYS A 777 42.08 -0.69 -38.45
CA LYS A 777 41.83 0.65 -39.00
C LYS A 777 41.38 0.51 -40.47
N PHE A 778 40.24 1.12 -40.82
CA PHE A 778 39.64 1.00 -42.15
C PHE A 778 39.22 2.36 -42.70
N ASP A 779 39.38 2.57 -44.01
CA ASP A 779 38.92 3.79 -44.70
C ASP A 779 37.62 3.61 -45.49
N SER A 780 37.18 2.36 -45.66
CA SER A 780 35.90 2.02 -46.30
C SER A 780 35.01 1.10 -45.46
N ARG A 781 33.70 1.20 -45.69
CA ARG A 781 32.68 0.38 -45.02
C ARG A 781 32.60 -1.02 -45.60
N GLU A 782 33.23 -1.23 -46.75
CA GLU A 782 33.22 -2.46 -47.52
C GLU A 782 34.36 -3.37 -47.03
N ASP A 783 35.55 -2.81 -46.79
CA ASP A 783 36.71 -3.54 -46.28
C ASP A 783 36.51 -4.01 -44.84
N LEU A 784 35.94 -3.16 -43.97
CA LEU A 784 35.50 -3.53 -42.62
C LEU A 784 34.50 -4.70 -42.65
N ILE A 785 33.57 -4.69 -43.61
CA ILE A 785 32.59 -5.77 -43.77
C ILE A 785 33.25 -7.06 -44.28
N GLU A 786 34.26 -6.98 -45.14
CA GLU A 786 34.96 -8.17 -45.64
C GLU A 786 35.92 -8.76 -44.59
N SER A 787 36.64 -7.93 -43.83
CA SER A 787 37.44 -8.37 -42.67
C SER A 787 36.59 -9.16 -41.67
N VAL A 788 35.45 -8.61 -41.21
CA VAL A 788 34.60 -9.33 -40.24
C VAL A 788 34.04 -10.64 -40.81
N LYS A 789 33.78 -10.74 -42.13
CA LYS A 789 33.46 -12.03 -42.78
C LYS A 789 34.64 -12.98 -42.74
N GLN A 790 35.85 -12.52 -43.06
CA GLN A 790 37.06 -13.33 -43.11
C GLN A 790 37.37 -13.90 -41.72
N ASN A 791 37.34 -13.09 -40.66
CA ASN A 791 37.48 -13.56 -39.28
C ASN A 791 36.45 -14.67 -38.96
N ARG A 792 35.16 -14.48 -39.30
CA ARG A 792 34.12 -15.53 -39.15
C ARG A 792 34.33 -16.77 -40.04
N ILE A 793 34.98 -16.63 -41.19
CA ILE A 793 35.39 -17.74 -42.08
C ILE A 793 36.66 -18.44 -41.58
N LEU A 794 37.46 -17.80 -40.73
CA LEU A 794 38.57 -18.42 -39.99
C LEU A 794 38.12 -19.04 -38.65
N SER A 795 36.85 -18.88 -38.26
CA SER A 795 36.32 -19.18 -36.91
C SER A 795 36.92 -18.32 -35.79
N ASP A 796 37.56 -17.20 -36.12
CA ASP A 796 37.88 -16.18 -35.12
C ASP A 796 36.58 -15.64 -34.50
N ARG A 797 36.61 -15.57 -33.17
CA ARG A 797 35.52 -15.15 -32.29
C ARG A 797 35.90 -14.04 -31.31
N GLU A 798 37.15 -13.56 -31.33
CA GLU A 798 37.57 -12.47 -30.48
C GLU A 798 36.74 -11.19 -30.70
N MET A 799 36.64 -10.39 -29.65
CA MET A 799 35.83 -9.18 -29.62
C MET A 799 36.68 -7.98 -30.00
N HIS A 800 36.86 -7.81 -31.31
CA HIS A 800 37.66 -6.73 -31.86
C HIS A 800 36.98 -5.37 -31.67
N VAL A 801 37.78 -4.34 -31.35
CA VAL A 801 37.40 -2.95 -31.60
C VAL A 801 38.08 -2.52 -32.90
N TYR A 802 37.31 -1.83 -33.74
CA TYR A 802 37.75 -1.30 -35.03
C TYR A 802 37.55 0.23 -35.08
N THR A 803 38.28 0.89 -35.98
CA THR A 803 38.04 2.30 -36.35
C THR A 803 37.74 2.42 -37.84
N LEU A 804 36.78 3.29 -38.19
CA LEU A 804 36.47 3.68 -39.56
C LEU A 804 36.70 5.18 -39.77
N THR A 805 37.54 5.54 -40.74
CA THR A 805 37.76 6.91 -41.20
C THR A 805 36.55 7.43 -41.99
N MET A 806 36.08 8.65 -41.70
CA MET A 806 34.95 9.23 -42.43
C MET A 806 35.39 10.15 -43.57
N ASN A 807 35.24 9.66 -44.80
CA ASN A 807 35.35 10.46 -46.02
C ASN A 807 34.33 11.62 -46.04
N GLU A 808 34.77 12.87 -45.81
CA GLU A 808 33.95 14.08 -45.89
C GLU A 808 33.51 14.36 -47.35
N LYS A 809 32.34 13.87 -47.74
CA LYS A 809 31.72 14.28 -49.00
C LYS A 809 31.17 15.71 -48.87
N ARG A 810 31.95 16.68 -49.36
CA ARG A 810 31.60 18.11 -49.52
C ARG A 810 30.41 18.33 -50.48
N PHE A 811 29.22 17.88 -50.11
CA PHE A 811 27.96 18.44 -50.64
C PHE A 811 27.60 19.68 -49.82
N GLY A 812 27.10 20.72 -50.49
CA GLY A 812 27.09 22.08 -49.94
C GLY A 812 26.29 22.27 -48.64
N LEU A 813 26.76 23.24 -47.84
CA LEU A 813 26.07 23.93 -46.74
C LEU A 813 25.67 23.13 -45.48
N LEU A 814 25.81 21.80 -45.41
CA LEU A 814 25.47 21.03 -44.19
C LEU A 814 26.54 20.01 -43.79
N LYS A 815 27.31 20.31 -42.74
CA LYS A 815 28.13 19.30 -42.03
C LYS A 815 27.22 18.24 -41.41
N VAL A 816 27.42 16.97 -41.78
CA VAL A 816 26.65 15.85 -41.21
C VAL A 816 27.19 15.54 -39.81
N SER A 817 26.32 15.45 -38.80
CA SER A 817 26.77 15.17 -37.43
C SER A 817 27.38 13.76 -37.30
N PRO A 818 28.48 13.58 -36.53
CA PRO A 818 29.11 12.27 -36.34
C PRO A 818 28.14 11.21 -35.81
N ASN A 819 27.22 11.59 -34.90
CA ASN A 819 26.15 10.73 -34.41
C ASN A 819 25.20 10.23 -35.53
N SER A 820 24.95 11.04 -36.57
CA SER A 820 24.18 10.63 -37.75
C SER A 820 24.93 9.58 -38.57
N GLU A 821 26.24 9.73 -38.76
CA GLU A 821 27.05 8.73 -39.48
C GLU A 821 27.27 7.45 -38.67
N ALA A 822 27.45 7.52 -37.34
CA ALA A 822 27.40 6.37 -36.45
C ALA A 822 26.06 5.61 -36.57
N ALA A 823 24.94 6.34 -36.58
CA ALA A 823 23.61 5.75 -36.75
C ALA A 823 23.34 5.20 -38.17
N LYS A 824 24.04 5.70 -39.20
CA LYS A 824 24.03 5.14 -40.57
C LYS A 824 24.92 3.89 -40.64
N LEU A 825 26.10 3.90 -40.04
CA LEU A 825 27.02 2.76 -40.01
C LEU A 825 26.43 1.58 -39.21
N ALA A 826 25.95 1.80 -37.98
CA ALA A 826 25.27 0.75 -37.21
C ALA A 826 24.04 0.17 -37.92
N ARG A 827 23.37 0.97 -38.77
CA ARG A 827 22.27 0.52 -39.64
C ARG A 827 22.77 -0.27 -40.85
N TYR A 828 23.95 0.05 -41.38
CA TYR A 828 24.60 -0.65 -42.50
C TYR A 828 25.17 -2.00 -42.05
N LEU A 829 25.94 -2.03 -40.95
CA LEU A 829 26.47 -3.25 -40.35
C LEU A 829 25.33 -4.24 -40.06
N ARG A 830 24.24 -3.80 -39.42
CA ARG A 830 23.04 -4.63 -39.16
C ARG A 830 22.33 -5.13 -40.44
N GLN A 831 22.50 -4.47 -41.59
CA GLN A 831 21.98 -4.97 -42.87
C GLN A 831 22.89 -6.08 -43.42
N GLN A 832 24.19 -5.80 -43.50
CA GLN A 832 25.20 -6.67 -44.12
C GLN A 832 25.55 -7.90 -43.26
N LEU A 833 25.60 -7.75 -41.93
CA LEU A 833 25.99 -8.76 -40.95
C LEU A 833 24.93 -8.83 -39.82
N PRO A 834 23.73 -9.40 -40.07
CA PRO A 834 22.61 -9.32 -39.13
C PRO A 834 22.76 -10.21 -37.89
N GLN A 835 23.58 -11.27 -37.95
CA GLN A 835 23.87 -12.13 -36.79
C GLN A 835 24.88 -11.49 -35.84
N GLU A 836 25.54 -10.42 -36.28
CA GLU A 836 26.61 -9.74 -35.55
C GLU A 836 26.11 -8.50 -34.83
N ARG A 837 26.58 -8.34 -33.59
CA ARG A 837 26.24 -7.20 -32.74
C ARG A 837 27.44 -6.27 -32.70
N PHE A 838 27.21 -5.04 -33.15
CA PHE A 838 28.19 -3.97 -33.10
C PHE A 838 27.65 -2.82 -32.26
N LEU A 839 28.52 -2.16 -31.52
CA LEU A 839 28.25 -0.84 -30.93
C LEU A 839 29.09 0.19 -31.66
N VAL A 840 28.45 1.21 -32.24
CA VAL A 840 29.13 2.27 -33.01
C VAL A 840 29.03 3.60 -32.27
N ALA A 841 30.16 4.27 -32.07
CA ALA A 841 30.23 5.63 -31.52
C ALA A 841 31.15 6.51 -32.39
N PRO A 842 30.97 7.84 -32.40
CA PRO A 842 32.05 8.72 -32.82
C PRO A 842 33.22 8.65 -31.84
N VAL A 843 34.45 8.79 -32.34
CA VAL A 843 35.62 9.03 -31.48
C VAL A 843 35.54 10.47 -30.97
N GLU A 844 35.83 10.68 -29.69
CA GLU A 844 36.13 12.01 -29.18
C GLU A 844 37.62 12.27 -29.42
N GLU A 845 37.92 12.99 -30.50
CA GLU A 845 39.22 13.63 -30.66
C GLU A 845 39.43 14.62 -29.50
N ALA A 846 40.60 14.58 -28.88
CA ALA A 846 40.95 15.52 -27.84
C ALA A 846 41.08 16.92 -28.47
N ILE A 847 40.09 17.78 -28.22
CA ILE A 847 40.20 19.21 -28.49
C ILE A 847 41.33 19.71 -27.60
N ASN A 848 42.51 19.94 -28.17
CA ASN A 848 43.67 20.46 -27.45
C ASN A 848 43.39 21.88 -26.98
N SER A 849 42.75 22.01 -25.82
CA SER A 849 42.46 23.28 -25.14
C SER A 849 43.72 23.83 -24.45
N THR A 850 44.88 23.76 -25.12
CA THR A 850 46.09 24.49 -24.77
C THR A 850 45.90 25.94 -25.20
N GLY A 851 45.09 26.66 -24.42
CA GLY A 851 44.95 28.11 -24.54
C GLY A 851 46.20 28.82 -24.05
N THR A 852 47.23 28.85 -24.89
CA THR A 852 48.45 29.65 -24.72
C THR A 852 48.42 30.88 -25.64
N SER A 853 48.99 31.98 -25.16
CA SER A 853 48.77 33.35 -25.65
C SER A 853 49.05 33.60 -27.14
N PRO A 854 48.43 34.63 -27.75
CA PRO A 854 48.80 35.11 -29.08
C PRO A 854 50.20 35.77 -29.07
N GLY A 855 51.23 34.96 -29.29
CA GLY A 855 52.54 35.44 -29.74
C GLY A 855 52.49 35.74 -31.24
N ASN A 856 52.87 36.94 -31.64
CA ASN A 856 52.98 37.31 -33.05
C ASN A 856 54.38 36.94 -33.56
N ASP A 857 54.48 35.92 -34.42
CA ASP A 857 55.61 35.72 -35.33
C ASP A 857 55.09 35.06 -36.63
N PRO A 858 55.25 35.70 -37.82
CA PRO A 858 54.66 35.20 -39.06
C PRO A 858 55.70 34.68 -40.06
N GLU A 859 56.41 33.58 -39.76
CA GLU A 859 57.32 32.95 -40.74
C GLU A 859 57.49 31.43 -40.55
N ASP A 860 56.80 30.67 -41.40
CA ASP A 860 57.31 29.59 -42.27
C ASP A 860 56.25 28.47 -42.47
N ASP A 861 55.93 28.19 -43.73
CA ASP A 861 54.75 27.43 -44.14
C ASP A 861 55.15 26.33 -45.13
N THR A 862 55.31 25.09 -44.65
CA THR A 862 55.29 23.84 -45.47
C THR A 862 55.38 22.54 -44.64
N SER A 863 54.59 22.41 -43.56
CA SER A 863 54.22 21.07 -43.06
C SER A 863 52.72 20.88 -43.16
N GLY A 864 52.28 19.99 -44.05
CA GLY A 864 50.88 19.84 -44.43
C GLY A 864 50.04 19.39 -43.24
N GLY A 865 49.28 20.32 -42.65
CA GLY A 865 48.43 20.05 -41.50
C GLY A 865 47.45 18.93 -41.78
N SER A 866 47.72 17.74 -41.22
CA SER A 866 46.88 16.56 -41.37
C SER A 866 45.47 16.86 -40.88
N HIS A 867 44.54 17.03 -41.83
CA HIS A 867 43.11 17.12 -41.53
C HIS A 867 42.64 15.74 -41.04
N ASP A 868 42.80 15.49 -39.74
CA ASP A 868 42.39 14.23 -39.13
C ASP A 868 40.90 14.01 -39.40
N HIS A 869 40.59 12.99 -40.21
CA HIS A 869 39.24 12.77 -40.71
C HIS A 869 38.41 12.10 -39.60
N PRO A 870 37.22 12.63 -39.26
CA PRO A 870 36.52 12.28 -38.03
C PRO A 870 36.24 10.78 -37.93
N ARG A 871 36.77 10.12 -36.90
CA ARG A 871 36.79 8.64 -36.84
C ARG A 871 35.54 8.10 -36.11
N LEU A 872 35.06 6.93 -36.56
CA LEU A 872 34.04 6.16 -35.84
C LEU A 872 34.67 4.93 -35.19
N ALA A 873 34.38 4.70 -33.91
CA ALA A 873 34.70 3.46 -33.20
C ALA A 873 33.59 2.42 -33.41
N ILE A 874 33.98 1.16 -33.63
CA ILE A 874 33.08 0.01 -33.76
C ILE A 874 33.57 -1.11 -32.85
N LEU A 875 32.89 -1.37 -31.73
CA LEU A 875 33.09 -2.61 -30.95
C LEU A 875 32.30 -3.73 -31.61
N HIS A 876 32.97 -4.84 -31.94
CA HIS A 876 32.35 -6.12 -32.27
C HIS A 876 32.02 -6.86 -30.96
N GLY A 877 30.75 -6.81 -30.57
CA GLY A 877 30.23 -7.52 -29.41
C GLY A 877 29.87 -8.97 -29.71
N CYS A 878 29.52 -9.74 -28.67
CA CYS A 878 29.23 -11.17 -28.82
C CYS A 878 28.14 -11.45 -29.87
N PRO A 879 28.26 -12.49 -30.71
CA PRO A 879 27.29 -12.81 -31.76
C PRO A 879 25.92 -13.17 -31.18
N HIS A 880 24.87 -13.19 -32.02
CA HIS A 880 23.54 -13.63 -31.62
C HIS A 880 23.46 -15.12 -31.25
N GLU A 881 24.47 -15.93 -31.59
CA GLU A 881 24.69 -17.31 -31.12
C GLU A 881 24.92 -17.43 -29.60
N LEU A 882 25.26 -16.35 -28.88
CA LEU A 882 25.60 -16.42 -27.46
C LEU A 882 24.43 -16.95 -26.62
N SER A 883 24.56 -18.20 -26.16
CA SER A 883 23.67 -18.83 -25.18
C SER A 883 23.99 -18.33 -23.77
N ALA A 884 23.66 -17.06 -23.51
CA ALA A 884 23.64 -16.47 -22.18
C ALA A 884 22.20 -16.12 -21.81
N MET A 885 21.69 -16.79 -20.77
CA MET A 885 20.25 -16.87 -20.46
C MET A 885 19.98 -16.79 -18.96
N ALA A 886 18.78 -16.37 -18.60
CA ALA A 886 18.29 -16.32 -17.22
C ALA A 886 16.85 -16.86 -17.15
N THR A 887 16.47 -17.59 -16.10
CA THR A 887 15.08 -18.06 -15.88
C THR A 887 14.38 -17.30 -14.74
N GLU A 888 13.05 -17.31 -14.71
CA GLU A 888 12.25 -16.83 -13.57
C GLU A 888 12.64 -17.50 -12.24
N SER A 889 12.61 -16.71 -11.16
CA SER A 889 12.74 -17.25 -9.80
C SER A 889 11.55 -18.14 -9.47
N ARG A 890 11.79 -19.21 -8.72
CA ARG A 890 10.76 -20.15 -8.28
C ARG A 890 11.00 -20.47 -6.81
N THR A 891 9.91 -20.63 -6.05
CA THR A 891 9.96 -21.13 -4.68
C THR A 891 10.63 -22.51 -4.66
N ALA A 892 11.67 -22.69 -3.84
CA ALA A 892 12.53 -23.88 -3.83
C ALA A 892 11.88 -25.15 -3.25
N THR A 893 10.55 -25.25 -3.27
CA THR A 893 9.74 -26.29 -2.63
C THR A 893 9.64 -27.60 -3.42
N SER A 894 10.10 -27.64 -4.68
CA SER A 894 10.15 -28.86 -5.48
C SER A 894 11.55 -29.49 -5.47
N HIS A 895 11.68 -30.68 -4.88
CA HIS A 895 12.91 -31.50 -4.88
C HIS A 895 13.30 -32.06 -6.27
N HIS A 896 12.68 -31.58 -7.35
CA HIS A 896 12.87 -32.01 -8.72
C HIS A 896 12.91 -30.80 -9.66
N LEU A 897 13.75 -30.86 -10.69
CA LEU A 897 13.70 -29.92 -11.82
C LEU A 897 12.39 -30.09 -12.60
N ASP A 898 11.74 -28.99 -12.96
CA ASP A 898 10.57 -29.04 -13.86
C ASP A 898 10.97 -29.19 -15.34
N SER A 899 9.98 -29.48 -16.19
CA SER A 899 10.19 -29.65 -17.63
C SER A 899 10.68 -28.39 -18.37
N PHE A 900 10.56 -27.20 -17.77
CA PHE A 900 11.10 -25.96 -18.32
C PHE A 900 12.57 -25.76 -17.92
N GLU A 901 12.94 -26.09 -16.69
CA GLU A 901 14.32 -26.03 -16.20
C GLU A 901 15.21 -27.07 -16.89
N ARG A 902 14.73 -28.30 -17.07
CA ARG A 902 15.40 -29.34 -17.87
C ARG A 902 15.67 -28.90 -19.31
N PHE A 903 14.68 -28.27 -19.95
CA PHE A 903 14.83 -27.68 -21.28
C PHE A 903 15.86 -26.54 -21.30
N MET A 904 15.86 -25.68 -20.28
CA MET A 904 16.79 -24.54 -20.21
C MET A 904 18.23 -24.97 -19.90
N LEU A 905 18.43 -26.00 -19.07
CA LEU A 905 19.74 -26.66 -18.86
C LEU A 905 20.29 -27.24 -20.15
N ILE A 906 19.45 -27.93 -20.93
CA ILE A 906 19.85 -28.46 -22.24
C ILE A 906 20.11 -27.34 -23.24
N ARG A 907 19.27 -26.29 -23.29
CA ARG A 907 19.50 -25.15 -24.18
C ARG A 907 20.77 -24.35 -23.79
N ALA A 908 21.17 -24.42 -22.53
CA ALA A 908 22.42 -23.86 -22.06
C ALA A 908 23.65 -24.63 -22.55
N LEU A 909 23.53 -25.89 -23.02
CA LEU A 909 24.64 -26.57 -23.68
C LEU A 909 25.11 -25.79 -24.92
N PRO A 910 26.43 -25.80 -25.21
CA PRO A 910 27.00 -25.31 -26.45
C PRO A 910 26.29 -25.87 -27.69
N VAL A 911 26.13 -25.03 -28.71
CA VAL A 911 25.41 -25.38 -29.95
C VAL A 911 26.02 -26.60 -30.65
N SER A 912 27.35 -26.76 -30.61
CA SER A 912 28.05 -27.97 -31.05
C SER A 912 27.55 -29.19 -30.28
N THR A 913 27.72 -29.23 -28.95
CA THR A 913 27.33 -30.37 -28.10
C THR A 913 25.87 -30.79 -28.29
N ARG A 914 24.95 -29.82 -28.48
CA ARG A 914 23.55 -30.13 -28.80
C ARG A 914 23.38 -30.76 -30.19
N ILE A 915 24.10 -30.29 -31.20
CA ILE A 915 24.10 -30.85 -32.56
C ILE A 915 24.69 -32.27 -32.53
N ASP A 916 25.75 -32.48 -31.76
CA ASP A 916 26.42 -33.77 -31.59
C ASP A 916 25.47 -34.80 -30.95
N ILE A 917 24.76 -34.44 -29.88
CA ILE A 917 23.67 -35.25 -29.27
C ILE A 917 22.60 -35.63 -30.31
N LEU A 918 22.14 -34.67 -31.13
CA LEU A 918 21.15 -34.94 -32.17
C LEU A 918 21.68 -35.87 -33.29
N TRP A 919 22.97 -35.90 -33.57
CA TRP A 919 23.56 -36.75 -34.62
C TRP A 919 24.04 -38.11 -34.11
N THR A 920 24.18 -38.31 -32.80
CA THR A 920 24.74 -39.51 -32.19
C THR A 920 23.72 -40.39 -31.47
N SER A 921 22.63 -39.82 -30.94
CA SER A 921 21.68 -40.60 -30.14
C SER A 921 20.88 -41.60 -31.01
N PRO A 922 20.80 -42.89 -30.62
CA PRO A 922 20.26 -43.97 -31.45
C PRO A 922 18.72 -44.03 -31.46
N GLY A 923 18.10 -43.03 -32.08
CA GLY A 923 16.68 -43.04 -32.47
C GLY A 923 15.74 -42.22 -31.57
N PRO A 924 14.50 -41.95 -32.03
CA PRO A 924 13.59 -40.98 -31.39
C PRO A 924 12.83 -41.52 -30.16
N ALA A 925 13.31 -42.61 -29.54
CA ALA A 925 12.57 -43.37 -28.55
C ALA A 925 12.93 -42.98 -27.09
N TYR A 926 12.00 -42.30 -26.42
CA TYR A 926 11.85 -42.20 -24.95
C TYR A 926 12.79 -41.31 -24.10
N SER A 927 13.80 -40.62 -24.66
CA SER A 927 14.60 -39.64 -23.89
C SER A 927 13.97 -38.24 -23.86
N GLU A 928 13.56 -37.76 -22.67
CA GLU A 928 13.06 -36.38 -22.46
C GLU A 928 14.13 -35.34 -22.89
N ALA A 929 15.40 -35.62 -22.58
CA ALA A 929 16.53 -34.77 -22.92
C ALA A 929 16.75 -34.64 -24.45
N TYR A 930 16.53 -35.71 -25.21
CA TYR A 930 16.63 -35.65 -26.67
C TYR A 930 15.55 -34.76 -27.29
N GLN A 931 14.30 -34.86 -26.79
CA GLN A 931 13.19 -34.01 -27.22
C GLN A 931 13.49 -32.53 -26.94
N TYR A 932 13.98 -32.21 -25.73
CA TYR A 932 14.43 -30.86 -25.38
C TYR A 932 15.58 -30.37 -26.28
N THR A 933 16.55 -31.24 -26.59
CA THR A 933 17.68 -30.89 -27.46
C THR A 933 17.19 -30.49 -28.85
N TYR A 934 16.30 -31.28 -29.46
CA TYR A 934 15.68 -30.98 -30.75
C TYR A 934 14.94 -29.63 -30.73
N PHE A 935 14.06 -29.41 -29.76
CA PHE A 935 13.29 -28.17 -29.67
C PHE A 935 14.15 -26.94 -29.37
N SER A 936 15.27 -27.09 -28.66
CA SER A 936 16.21 -26.00 -28.42
C SER A 936 16.89 -25.55 -29.72
N ILE A 937 17.41 -26.49 -30.53
CA ILE A 937 18.04 -26.19 -31.83
C ILE A 937 17.00 -25.66 -32.83
N LEU A 938 15.80 -26.22 -32.86
CA LEU A 938 14.70 -25.73 -33.70
C LEU A 938 14.34 -24.27 -33.38
N THR A 939 14.33 -23.91 -32.10
CA THR A 939 14.09 -22.54 -31.63
C THR A 939 15.20 -21.60 -32.08
N ASP A 940 16.46 -22.01 -31.91
CA ASP A 940 17.63 -21.18 -32.21
C ASP A 940 17.85 -21.02 -33.74
N ILE A 941 17.62 -22.05 -34.56
CA ILE A 941 17.64 -21.97 -36.04
C ILE A 941 16.53 -21.04 -36.57
N ASN A 942 15.30 -21.14 -36.04
CA ASN A 942 14.25 -20.20 -36.44
C ASN A 942 14.57 -18.76 -35.97
N LEU A 943 15.16 -18.57 -34.80
CA LEU A 943 15.61 -17.26 -34.32
C LEU A 943 16.66 -16.66 -35.26
N GLU A 944 17.71 -17.42 -35.57
CA GLU A 944 18.76 -17.09 -36.54
C GLU A 944 18.17 -16.67 -37.90
N ILE A 945 17.23 -17.46 -38.45
CA ILE A 945 16.54 -17.15 -39.70
C ILE A 945 15.69 -15.88 -39.58
N GLN A 946 14.95 -15.66 -38.48
CA GLN A 946 14.19 -14.42 -38.31
C GLN A 946 15.08 -13.19 -38.12
N ILE A 947 16.25 -13.32 -37.48
CA ILE A 947 17.25 -12.24 -37.34
C ILE A 947 17.75 -11.82 -38.72
N PHE A 948 18.22 -12.75 -39.56
CA PHE A 948 18.64 -12.45 -40.93
C PHE A 948 17.54 -11.76 -41.74
N LEU A 949 16.28 -12.20 -41.57
CA LEU A 949 15.15 -11.67 -42.31
C LEU A 949 14.57 -10.35 -41.72
N HIS A 950 14.99 -9.92 -40.53
CA HIS A 950 14.43 -8.77 -39.83
C HIS A 950 14.83 -7.44 -40.48
N ARG A 951 13.83 -6.55 -40.72
CA ARG A 951 14.00 -5.16 -41.19
C ARG A 951 15.02 -4.96 -42.34
N SER A 952 15.14 -5.93 -43.24
CA SER A 952 15.88 -5.74 -44.50
C SER A 952 15.26 -4.57 -45.28
N ILE A 953 16.06 -3.51 -45.47
CA ILE A 953 15.67 -2.34 -46.25
C ILE A 953 15.83 -2.70 -47.73
N TRP A 954 14.95 -2.15 -48.57
CA TRP A 954 15.03 -2.32 -50.03
C TRP A 954 16.02 -1.29 -50.62
N PRO A 955 16.84 -1.66 -51.62
CA PRO A 955 17.02 -3.00 -52.18
C PRO A 955 17.91 -3.89 -51.30
N ASN A 956 17.71 -5.22 -51.36
CA ASN A 956 18.56 -6.17 -50.63
C ASN A 956 19.98 -6.20 -51.20
N LYS A 957 20.97 -5.71 -50.43
CA LYS A 957 22.38 -5.66 -50.83
C LYS A 957 23.11 -7.01 -50.78
N ILE A 958 22.69 -7.95 -49.93
CA ILE A 958 23.33 -9.28 -49.87
C ILE A 958 22.79 -10.16 -50.99
N LYS A 959 23.63 -10.37 -52.00
CA LYS A 959 23.44 -11.36 -53.05
C LYS A 959 24.26 -12.61 -52.70
N PRO A 960 23.65 -13.80 -52.56
CA PRO A 960 24.43 -15.03 -52.61
C PRO A 960 25.04 -15.18 -54.01
N SER A 961 26.27 -15.69 -54.10
CA SER A 961 26.81 -16.17 -55.37
C SER A 961 26.17 -17.50 -55.78
N LYS A 962 26.30 -17.86 -57.06
CA LYS A 962 25.82 -19.12 -57.63
C LYS A 962 26.78 -20.30 -57.40
N ASP A 963 28.03 -20.04 -57.05
CA ASP A 963 29.00 -21.11 -56.77
C ASP A 963 28.76 -21.78 -55.39
N ALA A 964 29.32 -22.97 -55.19
CA ALA A 964 29.09 -23.77 -53.99
C ALA A 964 29.86 -23.27 -52.77
N GLN A 965 31.07 -22.73 -52.94
CA GLN A 965 31.92 -22.31 -51.83
C GLN A 965 31.42 -21.00 -51.21
N SER A 966 31.00 -20.05 -52.03
CA SER A 966 30.30 -18.84 -51.59
C SER A 966 28.95 -19.14 -50.94
N ARG A 967 28.25 -20.23 -51.32
CA ARG A 967 27.08 -20.71 -50.55
C ARG A 967 27.48 -21.22 -49.16
N LYS A 968 28.59 -21.97 -49.04
CA LYS A 968 29.13 -22.37 -47.72
C LYS A 968 29.51 -21.16 -46.88
N ASN A 969 30.27 -20.21 -47.45
CA ASN A 969 30.69 -18.98 -46.76
C ASN A 969 29.50 -18.11 -46.36
N PHE A 970 28.49 -17.95 -47.23
CA PHE A 970 27.23 -17.28 -46.91
C PHE A 970 26.56 -17.92 -45.69
N LEU A 971 26.44 -19.25 -45.66
CA LEU A 971 25.82 -19.96 -44.54
C LEU A 971 26.65 -19.81 -43.26
N ARG A 972 27.97 -19.96 -43.33
CA ARG A 972 28.87 -19.78 -42.18
C ARG A 972 28.78 -18.39 -41.52
N VAL A 973 28.57 -17.34 -42.32
CA VAL A 973 28.47 -15.95 -41.81
C VAL A 973 27.04 -15.53 -41.46
N HIS A 974 26.01 -16.11 -42.10
CA HIS A 974 24.63 -15.63 -41.98
C HIS A 974 23.63 -16.62 -41.38
N LEU A 975 23.93 -17.91 -41.36
CA LEU A 975 23.20 -18.95 -40.66
C LEU A 975 24.18 -19.95 -39.99
N PRO A 976 25.08 -19.50 -39.09
CA PRO A 976 26.14 -20.35 -38.51
C PRO A 976 25.64 -21.61 -37.78
N ILE A 977 24.48 -21.59 -37.12
CA ILE A 977 23.87 -22.76 -36.46
C ILE A 977 23.43 -23.78 -37.51
N PHE A 978 22.70 -23.33 -38.53
CA PHE A 978 22.31 -24.18 -39.67
C PHE A 978 23.53 -24.72 -40.44
N PHE A 979 24.61 -23.94 -40.55
CA PHE A 979 25.88 -24.36 -41.15
C PHE A 979 26.57 -25.46 -40.33
N LYS A 980 26.67 -25.28 -39.00
CA LYS A 980 27.19 -26.30 -38.07
C LYS A 980 26.40 -27.62 -38.20
N LEU A 981 25.07 -27.56 -38.24
CA LEU A 981 24.19 -28.73 -38.38
C LEU A 981 24.51 -29.55 -39.66
N LEU A 982 24.82 -28.87 -40.76
CA LEU A 982 25.14 -29.46 -42.06
C LEU A 982 26.63 -29.81 -42.27
N GLN A 983 27.54 -29.38 -41.40
CA GLN A 983 28.98 -29.71 -41.49
C GLN A 983 29.49 -30.58 -40.32
N HIS A 984 28.60 -31.00 -39.42
CA HIS A 984 28.87 -32.06 -38.44
C HIS A 984 29.38 -33.35 -39.13
N PRO A 985 30.34 -34.13 -38.57
CA PRO A 985 30.90 -35.31 -39.24
C PRO A 985 29.87 -36.32 -39.75
N SER A 986 28.84 -36.66 -38.95
CA SER A 986 27.75 -37.56 -39.40
C SER A 986 26.87 -36.98 -40.52
N ALA A 987 26.91 -35.67 -40.77
CA ALA A 987 26.28 -35.03 -41.94
C ALA A 987 27.06 -35.31 -43.23
N LEU A 988 28.38 -35.48 -43.14
CA LEU A 988 29.30 -35.75 -44.26
C LEU A 988 29.34 -37.23 -44.66
N ASN A 989 28.92 -38.15 -43.78
CA ASN A 989 28.75 -39.56 -44.13
C ASN A 989 27.56 -39.75 -45.10
N PRO A 990 27.53 -40.77 -45.98
CA PRO A 990 26.43 -40.99 -46.92
C PRO A 990 25.15 -41.59 -46.27
N SER A 991 25.20 -41.99 -44.99
CA SER A 991 24.10 -42.60 -44.26
C SER A 991 22.89 -41.68 -44.08
N THR A 992 21.67 -42.24 -44.18
CA THR A 992 20.39 -41.53 -44.01
C THR A 992 20.41 -40.62 -42.76
N PRO A 993 20.08 -39.32 -42.87
CA PRO A 993 20.03 -38.44 -41.72
C PRO A 993 18.85 -38.85 -40.81
N PRO A 994 19.00 -38.75 -39.48
CA PRO A 994 17.90 -38.97 -38.55
C PRO A 994 16.68 -38.07 -38.82
N GLU A 995 15.48 -38.56 -38.47
CA GLU A 995 14.20 -37.94 -38.82
C GLU A 995 14.05 -36.50 -38.29
N HIS A 996 14.50 -36.23 -37.07
CA HIS A 996 14.48 -34.89 -36.48
C HIS A 996 15.43 -33.91 -37.17
N ILE A 997 16.55 -34.39 -37.76
CA ILE A 997 17.40 -33.55 -38.62
C ILE A 997 16.60 -33.14 -39.87
N LEU A 998 15.83 -34.06 -40.48
CA LEU A 998 14.93 -33.72 -41.59
C LEU A 998 13.90 -32.68 -41.16
N TYR A 999 13.25 -32.83 -40.01
CA TYR A 999 12.31 -31.82 -39.49
C TYR A 999 12.98 -30.45 -39.25
N LEU A 1000 14.20 -30.39 -38.67
CA LEU A 1000 14.94 -29.13 -38.52
C LEU A 1000 15.14 -28.42 -39.88
N LEU A 1001 15.51 -29.18 -40.93
CA LEU A 1001 15.69 -28.64 -42.28
C LEU A 1001 14.36 -28.20 -42.91
N GLN A 1002 13.27 -28.95 -42.71
CA GLN A 1002 11.92 -28.56 -43.18
C GLN A 1002 11.44 -27.27 -42.49
N TYR A 1003 11.61 -27.15 -41.17
CA TYR A 1003 11.23 -25.96 -40.41
C TYR A 1003 12.11 -24.74 -40.77
N ALA A 1004 13.37 -24.93 -41.15
CA ALA A 1004 14.23 -23.86 -41.67
C ALA A 1004 13.69 -23.30 -43.00
N GLU A 1005 13.28 -24.17 -43.94
CA GLU A 1005 12.63 -23.76 -45.19
C GLU A 1005 11.28 -23.06 -44.93
N ALA A 1006 10.43 -23.65 -44.07
CA ALA A 1006 9.15 -23.07 -43.67
C ALA A 1006 9.28 -21.68 -43.02
N SER A 1007 10.32 -21.48 -42.19
CA SER A 1007 10.62 -20.20 -41.53
C SER A 1007 10.96 -19.08 -42.54
N CYS A 1008 11.42 -19.44 -43.74
CA CYS A 1008 11.65 -18.53 -44.86
C CYS A 1008 10.39 -18.18 -45.66
N MET A 1009 9.24 -18.79 -45.39
CA MET A 1009 7.99 -18.49 -46.12
C MET A 1009 7.30 -17.20 -45.60
N PRO A 1010 6.26 -16.64 -46.27
CA PRO A 1010 5.69 -15.33 -45.94
C PRO A 1010 4.91 -15.18 -44.60
N GLN A 1011 5.62 -15.21 -43.47
CA GLN A 1011 5.12 -15.21 -42.07
C GLN A 1011 4.07 -14.13 -41.67
N LYS A 1012 3.77 -13.11 -42.49
CA LYS A 1012 2.80 -12.01 -42.20
C LYS A 1012 2.10 -11.54 -43.47
N LYS A 1013 0.84 -11.08 -43.41
CA LYS A 1013 0.07 -10.57 -44.57
C LYS A 1013 0.85 -9.58 -45.44
N ARG A 1014 1.56 -8.62 -44.82
CA ARG A 1014 2.42 -7.64 -45.52
C ARG A 1014 3.61 -8.26 -46.27
N HIS A 1015 4.09 -9.44 -45.85
CA HIS A 1015 5.16 -10.17 -46.54
C HIS A 1015 4.60 -10.90 -47.77
N ILE A 1016 3.37 -11.43 -47.68
CA ILE A 1016 2.64 -11.98 -48.84
C ILE A 1016 2.43 -10.86 -49.88
N LEU A 1017 1.85 -9.73 -49.49
CA LEU A 1017 1.62 -8.58 -50.38
C LEU A 1017 2.92 -8.11 -51.07
N ARG A 1018 4.01 -7.95 -50.30
CA ARG A 1018 5.32 -7.62 -50.88
C ARG A 1018 5.83 -8.70 -51.85
N LYS A 1019 5.62 -10.00 -51.57
CA LYS A 1019 6.03 -11.10 -52.46
C LYS A 1019 5.28 -11.05 -53.80
N THR A 1020 3.99 -10.72 -53.77
CA THR A 1020 3.19 -10.54 -54.99
C THR A 1020 3.64 -9.31 -55.79
N LEU A 1021 3.88 -8.17 -55.12
CA LEU A 1021 4.24 -6.91 -55.79
C LEU A 1021 5.71 -6.83 -56.24
N MET A 1022 6.63 -7.52 -55.55
CA MET A 1022 8.08 -7.45 -55.78
C MET A 1022 8.74 -8.82 -55.50
N PRO A 1023 8.58 -9.83 -56.37
CA PRO A 1023 9.07 -11.18 -56.12
C PRO A 1023 10.61 -11.30 -56.12
N GLY A 1024 11.29 -10.60 -57.04
CA GLY A 1024 12.72 -10.76 -57.34
C GLY A 1024 13.71 -9.91 -56.52
N LEU A 1025 13.25 -9.13 -55.54
CA LEU A 1025 14.09 -8.19 -54.77
C LEU A 1025 14.10 -8.45 -53.25
N GLN A 1026 13.70 -9.67 -52.84
CA GLN A 1026 13.56 -10.01 -51.43
C GLN A 1026 14.66 -10.93 -50.91
N ARG A 1027 15.33 -10.47 -49.84
CA ARG A 1027 16.22 -11.27 -48.98
C ARG A 1027 15.60 -12.61 -48.56
N ARG A 1028 14.26 -12.64 -48.40
CA ARG A 1028 13.48 -13.83 -48.07
C ARG A 1028 13.37 -14.85 -49.22
N THR A 1029 13.11 -14.40 -50.45
CA THR A 1029 13.12 -15.26 -51.64
C THR A 1029 14.52 -15.83 -51.88
N HIS A 1030 15.56 -14.98 -51.75
CA HIS A 1030 16.95 -15.42 -51.92
C HIS A 1030 17.33 -16.47 -50.87
N LEU A 1031 17.02 -16.25 -49.58
CA LEU A 1031 17.33 -17.22 -48.54
C LEU A 1031 16.64 -18.56 -48.78
N LEU A 1032 15.36 -18.54 -49.17
CA LEU A 1032 14.61 -19.75 -49.52
C LEU A 1032 15.28 -20.51 -50.68
N GLN A 1033 15.76 -19.81 -51.71
CA GLN A 1033 16.50 -20.44 -52.83
C GLN A 1033 17.85 -21.03 -52.41
N ILE A 1034 18.60 -20.35 -51.52
CA ILE A 1034 19.85 -20.89 -50.97
C ILE A 1034 19.55 -22.18 -50.19
N LEU A 1035 18.64 -22.12 -49.21
CA LEU A 1035 18.29 -23.26 -48.37
C LEU A 1035 17.79 -24.43 -49.21
N TYR A 1036 16.88 -24.20 -50.15
CA TYR A 1036 16.41 -25.23 -51.08
C TYR A 1036 17.58 -25.89 -51.83
N SER A 1037 18.49 -25.08 -52.41
CA SER A 1037 19.63 -25.61 -53.16
C SER A 1037 20.63 -26.39 -52.31
N THR A 1038 20.88 -25.94 -51.07
CA THR A 1038 21.80 -26.60 -50.14
C THR A 1038 21.18 -27.87 -49.56
N ILE A 1039 19.90 -27.86 -49.20
CA ILE A 1039 19.19 -29.02 -48.66
C ILE A 1039 19.02 -30.09 -49.76
N SER A 1040 18.64 -29.70 -50.99
CA SER A 1040 18.64 -30.62 -52.15
C SER A 1040 20.01 -31.28 -52.37
N ALA A 1041 21.11 -30.52 -52.30
CA ALA A 1041 22.45 -31.06 -52.46
C ALA A 1041 22.87 -31.99 -51.29
N PHE A 1042 22.49 -31.64 -50.06
CA PHE A 1042 22.71 -32.47 -48.88
C PHE A 1042 21.92 -33.78 -48.95
N LEU A 1043 20.62 -33.74 -49.26
CA LEU A 1043 19.78 -34.93 -49.39
C LEU A 1043 20.26 -35.86 -50.53
N ALA A 1044 20.71 -35.29 -51.67
CA ALA A 1044 21.32 -36.06 -52.73
C ALA A 1044 22.63 -36.77 -52.28
N HIS A 1045 23.46 -36.11 -51.46
CA HIS A 1045 24.63 -36.74 -50.83
C HIS A 1045 24.23 -37.84 -49.83
N LYS A 1046 23.06 -37.72 -49.21
CA LYS A 1046 22.44 -38.74 -48.34
C LYS A 1046 21.66 -39.81 -49.13
N SER A 1047 21.94 -39.99 -50.42
CA SER A 1047 21.32 -40.98 -51.32
C SER A 1047 19.81 -40.83 -51.55
N TYR A 1048 19.21 -39.66 -51.30
CA TYR A 1048 17.80 -39.43 -51.63
C TYR A 1048 17.62 -39.26 -53.14
N ASP A 1049 16.61 -39.95 -53.68
CA ASP A 1049 16.23 -39.82 -55.08
C ASP A 1049 15.49 -38.49 -55.36
N LYS A 1050 15.28 -38.18 -56.65
CA LYS A 1050 14.57 -36.96 -57.06
C LYS A 1050 13.14 -36.88 -56.52
N LYS A 1051 12.45 -38.01 -56.35
CA LYS A 1051 11.12 -38.09 -55.75
C LYS A 1051 11.18 -37.78 -54.26
N GLY A 1052 12.05 -38.42 -53.49
CA GLY A 1052 12.26 -38.17 -52.06
C GLY A 1052 12.60 -36.72 -51.75
N ILE A 1053 13.50 -36.09 -52.52
CA ILE A 1053 13.82 -34.66 -52.41
C ILE A 1053 12.58 -33.78 -52.71
N SER A 1054 11.80 -34.13 -53.74
CA SER A 1054 10.56 -33.41 -54.07
C SER A 1054 9.48 -33.53 -52.98
N THR A 1055 9.35 -34.72 -52.36
CA THR A 1055 8.44 -34.98 -51.23
C THR A 1055 8.86 -34.16 -50.01
N PHE A 1056 10.13 -34.25 -49.60
CA PHE A 1056 10.69 -33.48 -48.48
C PHE A 1056 10.37 -31.97 -48.60
N HIS A 1057 10.57 -31.38 -49.78
CA HIS A 1057 10.27 -29.97 -49.99
C HIS A 1057 8.76 -29.68 -50.04
N ALA A 1058 7.90 -30.66 -50.34
CA ALA A 1058 6.45 -30.53 -50.22
C ALA A 1058 6.00 -30.56 -48.75
N ASP A 1059 6.60 -31.41 -47.92
CA ASP A 1059 6.34 -31.49 -46.48
C ASP A 1059 6.77 -30.18 -45.78
N ALA A 1060 7.96 -29.66 -46.14
CA ALA A 1060 8.43 -28.34 -45.71
C ALA A 1060 7.46 -27.20 -46.08
N ARG A 1061 6.72 -27.32 -47.19
CA ARG A 1061 5.63 -26.40 -47.56
C ARG A 1061 4.36 -26.64 -46.73
N ALA A 1062 4.03 -27.89 -46.38
CA ALA A 1062 2.86 -28.22 -45.57
C ALA A 1062 2.94 -27.68 -44.12
N LEU A 1063 4.16 -27.47 -43.60
CA LEU A 1063 4.41 -26.81 -42.31
C LEU A 1063 4.02 -25.31 -42.28
N HIS A 1064 3.75 -24.67 -43.43
CA HIS A 1064 3.39 -23.25 -43.51
C HIS A 1064 2.13 -23.00 -44.36
N SER A 1065 1.18 -22.21 -43.85
CA SER A 1065 -0.01 -21.80 -44.63
C SER A 1065 -0.11 -20.30 -44.82
N ASN A 1066 -0.30 -19.85 -46.06
CA ASN A 1066 -0.69 -18.46 -46.32
C ASN A 1066 -2.10 -18.14 -45.78
N PHE A 1067 -2.97 -19.15 -45.64
CA PHE A 1067 -4.40 -19.00 -45.35
C PHE A 1067 -4.72 -19.15 -43.86
N HIS A 1068 -4.35 -20.28 -43.24
CA HIS A 1068 -4.60 -20.52 -41.81
C HIS A 1068 -3.71 -19.63 -40.93
N SER A 1069 -4.31 -18.88 -40.01
CA SER A 1069 -3.64 -17.93 -39.10
C SER A 1069 -2.55 -18.58 -38.24
N GLU A 1070 -2.75 -19.81 -37.81
CA GLU A 1070 -1.85 -20.55 -36.92
C GLU A 1070 -0.60 -21.02 -37.67
N LYS A 1071 -0.79 -21.80 -38.74
CA LYS A 1071 0.29 -22.26 -39.63
C LYS A 1071 0.95 -21.14 -40.46
N ARG A 1072 0.44 -19.89 -40.43
CA ARG A 1072 1.11 -18.75 -41.08
C ARG A 1072 2.37 -18.29 -40.35
N HIS A 1073 2.48 -18.52 -39.05
CA HIS A 1073 3.64 -18.08 -38.27
C HIS A 1073 4.40 -19.29 -37.71
N THR A 1074 5.32 -19.85 -38.51
CA THR A 1074 6.18 -20.99 -38.16
C THR A 1074 6.84 -20.80 -36.79
N GLY A 1075 7.40 -19.62 -36.51
CA GLY A 1075 7.96 -19.31 -35.18
C GLY A 1075 6.93 -19.21 -34.03
N LYS A 1076 5.63 -19.18 -34.31
CA LYS A 1076 4.56 -19.36 -33.29
C LYS A 1076 4.26 -20.84 -33.10
N VAL A 1077 4.24 -21.63 -34.18
CA VAL A 1077 4.07 -23.10 -34.12
C VAL A 1077 5.19 -23.72 -33.28
N ILE A 1078 6.45 -23.39 -33.58
CA ILE A 1078 7.63 -23.84 -32.82
C ILE A 1078 7.49 -23.49 -31.34
N LEU A 1079 7.22 -22.22 -31.02
CA LEU A 1079 7.05 -21.79 -29.62
C LEU A 1079 5.82 -22.44 -28.94
N SER A 1080 4.81 -22.88 -29.68
CA SER A 1080 3.68 -23.63 -29.14
C SER A 1080 4.12 -25.04 -28.71
N GLN A 1081 4.87 -25.74 -29.57
CA GLN A 1081 5.41 -27.07 -29.28
C GLN A 1081 6.43 -27.03 -28.14
N VAL A 1082 7.28 -26.00 -28.09
CA VAL A 1082 8.18 -25.76 -26.95
C VAL A 1082 7.38 -25.51 -25.67
N SER A 1083 6.28 -24.74 -25.71
CA SER A 1083 5.45 -24.48 -24.53
C SER A 1083 4.75 -25.74 -24.01
N GLU A 1084 4.25 -26.59 -24.93
CA GLU A 1084 3.69 -27.93 -24.64
C GLU A 1084 4.72 -28.85 -23.98
N VAL A 1085 5.91 -29.00 -24.58
CA VAL A 1085 7.00 -29.87 -24.10
C VAL A 1085 7.61 -29.37 -22.78
N THR A 1086 7.66 -28.06 -22.55
CA THR A 1086 8.08 -27.47 -21.26
C THR A 1086 6.96 -27.42 -20.21
N LYS A 1087 5.73 -27.83 -20.57
CA LYS A 1087 4.52 -27.80 -19.72
C LYS A 1087 4.18 -26.40 -19.20
N ARG A 1088 4.49 -25.35 -19.98
CA ARG A 1088 4.20 -23.94 -19.67
C ARG A 1088 3.26 -23.34 -20.72
N SER A 1089 2.49 -22.31 -20.39
CA SER A 1089 1.79 -21.54 -21.44
C SER A 1089 2.78 -20.77 -22.32
N LEU A 1090 2.37 -20.43 -23.55
CA LEU A 1090 3.15 -19.59 -24.48
C LEU A 1090 3.46 -18.18 -23.92
N HIS A 1091 2.78 -17.75 -22.86
CA HIS A 1091 3.12 -16.53 -22.11
C HIS A 1091 4.22 -16.80 -21.08
N GLN A 1092 4.00 -17.76 -20.17
CA GLN A 1092 4.98 -18.16 -19.15
C GLN A 1092 6.33 -18.57 -19.76
N TYR A 1093 6.34 -19.30 -20.88
CA TYR A 1093 7.60 -19.65 -21.56
C TYR A 1093 8.40 -18.40 -22.00
N LYS A 1094 7.74 -17.31 -22.41
CA LYS A 1094 8.41 -16.10 -22.91
C LYS A 1094 8.89 -15.18 -21.81
N GLU A 1095 8.07 -14.94 -20.80
CA GLU A 1095 8.45 -14.08 -19.67
C GLU A 1095 9.39 -14.80 -18.71
N GLY A 1096 9.22 -16.13 -18.58
CA GLY A 1096 10.00 -16.99 -17.70
C GLY A 1096 11.44 -17.24 -18.13
N HIS A 1097 11.88 -16.74 -19.30
CA HIS A 1097 13.31 -16.64 -19.60
C HIS A 1097 13.69 -15.33 -20.31
N ARG A 1098 14.87 -14.82 -19.99
CA ARG A 1098 15.54 -13.74 -20.74
C ARG A 1098 16.83 -14.28 -21.35
N THR A 1099 17.22 -13.73 -22.49
CA THR A 1099 18.50 -14.06 -23.15
C THR A 1099 19.26 -12.81 -23.55
N ALA A 1100 20.58 -12.91 -23.71
CA ALA A 1100 21.41 -11.84 -24.28
C ALA A 1100 20.85 -11.30 -25.61
N SER A 1101 20.22 -12.15 -26.43
CA SER A 1101 19.57 -11.76 -27.70
C SER A 1101 18.21 -11.09 -27.53
N THR A 1102 17.56 -11.19 -26.37
CA THR A 1102 16.38 -10.35 -26.01
C THR A 1102 16.80 -9.00 -25.46
N VAL A 1103 17.84 -8.96 -24.60
CA VAL A 1103 18.36 -7.76 -23.95
C VAL A 1103 19.06 -6.84 -24.96
N VAL A 1104 19.93 -7.39 -25.80
CA VAL A 1104 20.59 -6.67 -26.92
C VAL A 1104 20.19 -7.31 -28.25
N PRO A 1105 19.03 -6.93 -28.84
CA PRO A 1105 18.43 -7.62 -29.98
C PRO A 1105 18.94 -7.17 -31.36
N ARG A 1106 20.01 -6.36 -31.42
CA ARG A 1106 20.59 -5.82 -32.66
C ARG A 1106 21.88 -5.04 -32.40
N SER A 1107 22.70 -4.86 -33.43
CA SER A 1107 23.75 -3.82 -33.51
C SER A 1107 23.17 -2.42 -33.22
N MET A 1108 23.86 -1.58 -32.44
CA MET A 1108 23.44 -0.28 -31.90
C MET A 1108 24.42 0.85 -32.29
N TYR A 1109 23.99 2.09 -32.09
CA TYR A 1109 24.89 3.24 -32.01
C TYR A 1109 24.67 3.96 -30.67
N CYS A 1110 25.66 4.72 -30.22
CA CYS A 1110 25.59 5.61 -29.06
C CYS A 1110 26.39 6.89 -29.32
N SER A 1111 26.22 7.91 -28.46
CA SER A 1111 27.16 9.05 -28.43
C SER A 1111 28.47 8.66 -27.74
N ALA A 1112 29.54 9.42 -27.96
CA ALA A 1112 30.81 9.19 -27.27
C ALA A 1112 30.70 9.30 -25.74
N GLN A 1113 29.87 10.24 -25.22
CA GLN A 1113 29.49 10.29 -23.80
C GLN A 1113 28.82 9.00 -23.31
N GLN A 1114 27.93 8.39 -24.11
CA GLN A 1114 27.29 7.11 -23.78
C GLN A 1114 28.26 5.92 -23.90
N TRP A 1115 29.25 5.97 -24.79
CA TRP A 1115 30.36 5.00 -24.82
C TRP A 1115 31.21 5.12 -23.55
N ARG A 1116 31.64 6.35 -23.18
CA ARG A 1116 32.36 6.62 -21.93
C ARG A 1116 31.59 6.10 -20.70
N HIS A 1117 30.29 6.38 -20.59
CA HIS A 1117 29.46 5.85 -19.50
C HIS A 1117 29.36 4.32 -19.51
N ARG A 1118 29.32 3.67 -20.68
CA ARG A 1118 29.30 2.20 -20.77
C ARG A 1118 30.65 1.57 -20.41
N TRP A 1119 31.76 2.18 -20.82
CA TRP A 1119 33.12 1.80 -20.40
C TRP A 1119 33.33 1.98 -18.89
N GLN A 1120 32.98 3.17 -18.37
CA GLN A 1120 33.00 3.47 -16.93
C GLN A 1120 32.19 2.43 -16.16
N GLY A 1121 30.95 2.15 -16.58
CA GLY A 1121 30.11 1.14 -15.93
C GLY A 1121 30.62 -0.30 -15.99
N VAL A 1122 31.54 -0.64 -16.89
CA VAL A 1122 32.27 -1.92 -16.92
C VAL A 1122 33.42 -1.88 -15.91
N GLU A 1123 34.25 -0.84 -15.92
CA GLU A 1123 35.37 -0.71 -14.97
C GLU A 1123 34.90 -0.54 -13.52
N ASP A 1124 33.84 0.23 -13.28
CA ASP A 1124 33.16 0.33 -11.98
C ASP A 1124 32.66 -1.04 -11.49
N ALA A 1125 32.20 -1.90 -12.42
CA ALA A 1125 31.76 -3.24 -12.08
C ALA A 1125 32.92 -4.16 -11.73
N ARG A 1126 34.03 -4.07 -12.48
CA ARG A 1126 35.25 -4.86 -12.23
C ARG A 1126 35.95 -4.44 -10.93
N ALA A 1127 36.07 -3.13 -10.69
CA ALA A 1127 36.61 -2.58 -9.45
C ALA A 1127 35.75 -2.95 -8.23
N ARG A 1128 34.41 -2.96 -8.35
CA ARG A 1128 33.53 -3.44 -7.28
C ARG A 1128 33.72 -4.93 -7.02
N VAL A 1129 33.64 -5.79 -8.05
CA VAL A 1129 33.84 -7.24 -7.91
C VAL A 1129 35.17 -7.55 -7.25
N ARG A 1130 36.26 -6.91 -7.70
CA ARG A 1130 37.59 -7.05 -7.11
C ARG A 1130 37.59 -6.67 -5.62
N LYS A 1131 37.09 -5.49 -5.26
CA LYS A 1131 37.02 -5.03 -3.86
C LYS A 1131 36.15 -5.95 -2.97
N GLU A 1132 35.04 -6.45 -3.52
CA GLU A 1132 34.14 -7.36 -2.82
C GLU A 1132 34.81 -8.75 -2.61
N THR A 1133 35.60 -9.23 -3.58
CA THR A 1133 36.41 -10.47 -3.45
C THR A 1133 37.62 -10.30 -2.54
N GLU A 1134 38.33 -9.17 -2.57
CA GLU A 1134 39.44 -8.86 -1.66
C GLU A 1134 38.96 -8.84 -0.20
N ARG A 1135 37.82 -8.20 0.09
CA ARG A 1135 37.19 -8.22 1.42
C ARG A 1135 36.72 -9.61 1.83
N ALA A 1136 36.17 -10.39 0.89
CA ALA A 1136 35.72 -11.75 1.18
C ALA A 1136 36.89 -12.67 1.58
N ARG A 1137 38.03 -12.56 0.89
CA ARG A 1137 39.29 -13.24 1.28
C ARG A 1137 39.79 -12.78 2.64
N GLU A 1138 39.78 -11.47 2.90
CA GLU A 1138 40.20 -10.91 4.19
C GLU A 1138 39.36 -11.44 5.36
N GLN A 1139 38.05 -11.69 5.17
CA GLN A 1139 37.24 -12.36 6.19
C GLN A 1139 37.51 -13.87 6.26
N LEU A 1140 37.61 -14.59 5.13
CA LEU A 1140 37.93 -16.02 5.13
C LEU A 1140 39.24 -16.33 5.89
N GLY A 1141 40.31 -15.58 5.63
CA GLY A 1141 41.62 -15.75 6.26
C GLY A 1141 41.70 -15.33 7.74
N ARG A 1142 40.66 -14.73 8.32
CA ARG A 1142 40.57 -14.47 9.78
C ARG A 1142 39.89 -15.61 10.55
N MET A 1143 39.25 -16.52 9.81
CA MET A 1143 38.23 -17.45 10.33
C MET A 1143 38.52 -18.91 10.00
N ILE A 1144 39.22 -19.19 8.90
CA ILE A 1144 39.89 -20.48 8.67
C ILE A 1144 41.17 -20.51 9.51
N LEU A 1145 41.53 -21.67 10.04
CA LEU A 1145 42.80 -21.89 10.76
C LEU A 1145 43.80 -22.56 9.81
N ASP A 1146 44.96 -21.95 9.62
CA ASP A 1146 45.97 -22.40 8.64
C ASP A 1146 46.58 -23.75 9.02
N GLU A 1147 47.14 -24.49 8.05
CA GLU A 1147 47.69 -25.83 8.33
C GLU A 1147 48.90 -25.80 9.29
N GLU A 1148 49.59 -24.67 9.44
CA GLU A 1148 50.64 -24.49 10.46
C GLU A 1148 50.06 -24.26 11.87
N GLU A 1149 49.03 -23.42 12.04
CA GLU A 1149 48.27 -23.32 13.30
C GLU A 1149 47.67 -24.68 13.69
N GLN A 1150 47.30 -25.51 12.70
CA GLN A 1150 46.80 -26.87 12.95
C GLN A 1150 47.87 -27.87 13.43
N VAL A 1151 49.16 -27.52 13.35
CA VAL A 1151 50.27 -28.29 13.93
C VAL A 1151 50.62 -27.77 15.33
N GLU A 1152 50.65 -26.45 15.55
CA GLU A 1152 50.84 -25.88 16.89
C GLU A 1152 49.66 -26.17 17.85
N LEU A 1153 48.43 -26.29 17.33
CA LEU A 1153 47.25 -26.77 18.07
C LEU A 1153 47.13 -28.31 18.08
N ALA A 1154 48.23 -29.05 17.96
CA ALA A 1154 48.23 -30.51 17.93
C ALA A 1154 49.49 -31.16 18.56
N GLY A 1155 50.30 -30.41 19.30
CA GLY A 1155 51.56 -30.86 19.94
C GLY A 1155 51.79 -30.26 21.32
#